data_AF-A0A9X2FGA0-F1
#
_entry.id   AF-A0A9X2FGA0-F1
#
_cell.length_a   1.000
_cell.length_b   1.000
_cell.length_c   1.000
_cell.angle_alpha   90.00
_cell.angle_beta   90.00
_cell.angle_gamma   90.00
#
_symmetry.space_group_name_H-M   'P 1'
#
loop_
_entity.id
_entity.type
_entity.pdbx_description
1 polymer ?
#
loop_
_entity_poly.entity_id
_entity_poly.type
_entity_poly.pdbx_seq_one_letter_code
_entity_poly.pdbx_strand_id
1 'polypeptide(L)'
;MGKKEKVIIITGLTMGLAMTELAVNHVHAATIANGDANLNRITTNDNYTIVTPANFLKYFTQNGNAINNYDDSTGIQIFTTTTNQVGNITFNGVLDLNESFEIKGAINVGLATSSHTVADGIGFAFYQGERDQYSDTSTASNIYGGNVGIYGVPNVFGWKADTYANNDGVDGDSDTGLPSPYGAFVQTNSSGYGTIDKESVKNLANLTDGKFHQIDIKYDASTKMMQITLNTKQGDIVFNKNLDSIVDTKNPQYSFSIIASTGALSATQSFQLESMDYVALQTATINYVDENTGQILKATQITGKSNAVIDYPTKQIEAYVQQGYEVDAEKSTLNSDSQFDKDDTTNQNFYVYLKHKTSTVKSTKDIKQTIHYQYTNGTLAAADIIKTITFVNETTTDEVTKKVTDSWSALNGDKFAETDSPIIKGYTASIKVIPETTTLSYDSTDQVYTVTYVPNDEEVKINFVDSISGKSLFEKTITGKYGTVANYQLDDDLKALGQQGYTLESSDIPVTGILFNRDDEIQTYTVKVVPKLMNANSTDTLVNNTFFLKKVEFIDESTNQVIKSDELSRQQNFYPIKTVTAVLAQRGYVVNSTWNGTYSYQNTEQANVKVAVTKTPMIEEEKRLLKNFLNSKEYETNNKAMVQQNKLLKQSFTTPSNEADVNRVYFPKTGGGADGTQYEVAKMLAVLSQTVNFGQR
;
A
#
# COMPACT_ATOMS: atom_id res chain seq x y z
N MET A 1 24.69 43.57 39.67
CA MET A 1 24.26 44.13 40.98
C MET A 1 22.79 44.50 40.89
N GLY A 2 21.96 44.00 41.81
CA GLY A 2 20.62 44.55 42.02
C GLY A 2 19.48 43.53 42.00
N LYS A 3 19.03 43.15 43.20
CA LYS A 3 17.74 42.56 43.54
C LYS A 3 16.57 43.10 42.70
N LYS A 4 15.56 42.26 42.43
CA LYS A 4 14.23 42.35 43.08
C LYS A 4 13.26 41.31 42.53
N GLU A 5 12.57 40.67 43.47
CA GLU A 5 11.35 39.89 43.27
C GLU A 5 10.31 40.69 42.46
N LYS A 6 9.62 39.99 41.55
CA LYS A 6 8.27 40.34 41.14
C LYS A 6 7.42 39.09 41.17
N VAL A 7 6.54 39.06 42.16
CA VAL A 7 5.31 38.28 42.23
C VAL A 7 4.51 38.51 40.94
N ILE A 8 4.14 37.43 40.25
CA ILE A 8 3.15 37.46 39.16
C ILE A 8 1.93 36.67 39.63
N ILE A 9 0.82 37.39 39.71
CA ILE A 9 -0.53 36.90 39.99
C ILE A 9 -1.02 36.12 38.76
N ILE A 10 -1.57 34.92 39.02
CA ILE A 10 -2.20 34.05 38.02
C ILE A 10 -3.64 34.52 37.80
N THR A 11 -3.94 34.89 36.56
CA THR A 11 -5.27 34.90 35.90
C THR A 11 -4.92 34.77 34.41
N GLY A 12 -5.30 33.79 33.62
CA GLY A 12 -6.50 32.94 33.58
C GLY A 12 -6.93 32.94 32.10
N LEU A 13 -7.14 31.75 31.54
CA LEU A 13 -7.80 31.42 30.27
C LEU A 13 -7.06 31.50 28.91
N THR A 14 -6.73 30.28 28.44
CA THR A 14 -7.08 29.66 27.13
C THR A 14 -6.70 30.34 25.81
N MET A 15 -5.80 29.71 25.03
CA MET A 15 -6.10 28.92 23.81
C MET A 15 -4.82 28.70 22.95
N GLY A 16 -4.65 27.47 22.43
CA GLY A 16 -4.18 27.25 21.05
C GLY A 16 -2.69 26.97 20.78
N LEU A 17 -2.33 25.68 20.80
CA LEU A 17 -1.52 24.93 19.81
C LEU A 17 -0.21 25.52 19.24
N ALA A 18 0.92 24.85 19.52
CA ALA A 18 1.89 24.43 18.50
C ALA A 18 2.76 23.27 19.01
N MET A 19 2.90 22.25 18.16
CA MET A 19 3.64 21.02 18.38
C MET A 19 5.17 21.24 18.43
N THR A 20 5.86 20.43 19.23
CA THR A 20 7.15 19.83 18.85
C THR A 20 7.30 18.51 19.63
N GLU A 21 7.30 17.40 18.89
CA GLU A 21 7.78 16.10 19.37
C GLU A 21 9.30 16.16 19.59
N LEU A 22 9.75 15.64 20.72
CA LEU A 22 11.02 14.94 20.81
C LEU A 22 10.86 13.80 21.80
N ALA A 23 11.09 12.60 21.28
CA ALA A 23 10.67 11.35 21.88
C ALA A 23 11.69 10.79 22.89
N VAL A 24 11.15 10.01 23.81
CA VAL A 24 11.73 8.86 24.53
C VAL A 24 12.69 9.14 25.69
N ASN A 25 12.18 8.99 26.93
CA ASN A 25 12.56 7.87 27.78
C ASN A 25 11.51 7.59 28.86
N HIS A 26 11.11 6.33 28.94
CA HIS A 26 10.14 5.78 29.87
C HIS A 26 10.66 5.85 31.31
N VAL A 27 9.90 6.48 32.20
CA VAL A 27 9.82 6.09 33.61
C VAL A 27 8.35 6.16 34.00
N HIS A 28 7.71 4.99 34.13
CA HIS A 28 6.40 4.86 34.75
C HIS A 28 6.54 5.24 36.23
N ALA A 29 6.18 6.47 36.58
CA ALA A 29 5.94 6.86 37.97
C ALA A 29 4.43 6.86 38.20
N ALA A 30 4.00 5.95 39.06
CA ALA A 30 2.64 5.82 39.56
C ALA A 30 2.11 7.19 40.04
N THR A 31 1.01 7.64 39.45
CA THR A 31 0.23 8.75 39.99
C THR A 31 -0.88 8.15 40.85
N ILE A 32 -0.53 7.75 42.08
CA ILE A 32 -1.51 7.60 43.15
C ILE A 32 -1.77 9.03 43.65
N ALA A 33 -2.91 9.59 43.25
CA ALA A 33 -3.35 10.88 43.75
C ALA A 33 -3.80 10.71 45.21
N ASN A 34 -3.02 11.33 46.09
CA ASN A 34 -3.24 11.51 47.52
C ASN A 34 -4.65 11.98 47.86
N GLY A 35 -5.21 11.37 48.90
CA GLY A 35 -6.39 11.85 49.59
C GLY A 35 -6.67 11.13 50.90
N ASP A 36 -5.65 10.83 51.71
CA ASP A 36 -5.83 10.54 53.15
C ASP A 36 -4.51 10.80 53.89
N ALA A 37 -4.44 11.94 54.58
CA ALA A 37 -3.30 12.33 55.39
C ALA A 37 -3.53 11.93 56.85
N ASN A 38 -2.55 11.23 57.42
CA ASN A 38 -2.40 10.77 58.81
C ASN A 38 -2.93 9.37 59.16
N LEU A 39 -2.30 8.35 58.58
CA LEU A 39 -2.06 7.08 59.26
C LEU A 39 -0.57 6.73 59.12
N ASN A 40 0.21 6.95 60.18
CA ASN A 40 1.57 6.40 60.28
C ASN A 40 1.46 4.89 60.50
N ARG A 41 1.22 4.13 59.42
CA ARG A 41 1.15 2.68 59.42
C ARG A 41 2.53 2.06 59.56
N ILE A 42 2.65 1.12 60.48
CA ILE A 42 3.78 0.19 60.59
C ILE A 42 3.77 -0.63 59.30
N THR A 43 4.83 -0.49 58.48
CA THR A 43 5.14 -1.31 57.29
C THR A 43 4.00 -1.45 56.29
N THR A 44 3.99 -0.64 55.22
CA THR A 44 3.12 -0.87 54.06
C THR A 44 3.53 -2.17 53.38
N ASN A 45 2.98 -3.30 53.83
CA ASN A 45 2.97 -4.50 53.03
C ASN A 45 2.14 -4.18 51.79
N ASP A 46 2.80 -4.01 50.66
CA ASP A 46 2.13 -3.67 49.42
C ASP A 46 1.09 -4.73 49.02
N ASN A 47 1.09 -5.92 49.62
CA ASN A 47 0.10 -6.97 49.36
C ASN A 47 -1.22 -6.79 50.12
N TYR A 48 -1.39 -5.75 50.93
CA TYR A 48 -2.63 -5.57 51.68
C TYR A 48 -3.78 -5.02 50.83
N THR A 49 -4.93 -5.67 50.96
CA THR A 49 -6.25 -5.11 50.70
C THR A 49 -6.69 -4.31 51.92
N ILE A 50 -7.26 -3.13 51.68
CA ILE A 50 -7.65 -2.18 52.73
C ILE A 50 -9.17 -1.98 52.66
N VAL A 51 -9.86 -2.41 53.71
CA VAL A 51 -11.26 -2.04 53.94
C VAL A 51 -11.28 -0.73 54.73
N THR A 52 -12.07 0.23 54.26
CA THR A 52 -12.26 1.55 54.84
C THR A 52 -13.74 1.79 55.11
N PRO A 53 -14.10 2.86 55.84
CA PRO A 53 -15.51 3.22 56.03
C PRO A 53 -16.30 3.32 54.71
N ALA A 54 -15.69 3.90 53.68
CA ALA A 54 -16.36 4.15 52.41
C ALA A 54 -16.64 2.87 51.59
N ASN A 55 -15.83 1.82 51.73
CA ASN A 55 -16.00 0.57 50.97
C ASN A 55 -16.54 -0.59 51.82
N PHE A 56 -16.84 -0.37 53.10
CA PHE A 56 -17.25 -1.40 54.06
C PHE A 56 -18.33 -2.35 53.55
N LEU A 57 -19.44 -1.83 53.00
CA LEU A 57 -20.58 -2.64 52.53
C LEU A 57 -20.25 -3.53 51.32
N LYS A 58 -19.10 -3.32 50.68
CA LYS A 58 -18.56 -4.20 49.64
C LYS A 58 -17.96 -5.47 50.24
N TYR A 59 -17.36 -5.35 51.42
CA TYR A 59 -16.61 -6.41 52.10
C TYR A 59 -17.37 -7.06 53.25
N PHE A 60 -18.47 -6.48 53.72
CA PHE A 60 -19.25 -7.01 54.83
C PHE A 60 -20.73 -7.15 54.47
N THR A 61 -21.33 -8.26 54.88
CA THR A 61 -22.78 -8.48 54.86
C THR A 61 -23.37 -8.14 56.23
N GLN A 62 -24.44 -7.35 56.25
CA GLN A 62 -25.20 -7.03 57.47
C GLN A 62 -26.33 -8.04 57.68
N ASN A 63 -26.53 -8.50 58.92
CA ASN A 63 -27.57 -9.46 59.27
C ASN A 63 -28.37 -9.03 60.50
N GLY A 64 -29.61 -9.50 60.60
CA GLY A 64 -30.52 -9.19 61.70
C GLY A 64 -30.81 -7.68 61.83
N ASN A 65 -30.75 -7.17 63.05
CA ASN A 65 -30.97 -5.77 63.38
C ASN A 65 -29.86 -4.83 62.88
N ALA A 66 -28.73 -5.35 62.35
CA ALA A 66 -27.67 -4.55 61.77
C ALA A 66 -27.99 -4.05 60.35
N ILE A 67 -28.97 -4.65 59.67
CA ILE A 67 -29.33 -4.33 58.28
C ILE A 67 -29.73 -2.85 58.16
N ASN A 68 -29.17 -2.16 57.15
CA ASN A 68 -29.40 -0.75 56.86
C ASN A 68 -29.01 0.23 58.00
N ASN A 69 -28.18 -0.22 58.95
CA ASN A 69 -27.73 0.57 60.09
C ASN A 69 -26.21 0.86 60.06
N TYR A 70 -25.68 1.11 58.87
CA TYR A 70 -24.28 1.52 58.65
C TYR A 70 -24.21 2.96 58.13
N ASP A 71 -23.29 3.74 58.70
CA ASP A 71 -22.97 5.10 58.25
C ASP A 71 -21.55 5.10 57.65
N ASP A 72 -21.48 5.28 56.33
CA ASP A 72 -20.24 5.26 55.55
C ASP A 72 -19.33 6.48 55.81
N SER A 73 -19.90 7.59 56.29
CA SER A 73 -19.16 8.80 56.61
C SER A 73 -18.40 8.70 57.93
N THR A 74 -18.90 7.87 58.86
CA THR A 74 -18.32 7.68 60.19
C THR A 74 -17.72 6.30 60.40
N GLY A 75 -18.05 5.32 59.55
CA GLY A 75 -17.65 3.93 59.70
C GLY A 75 -18.46 3.16 60.74
N ILE A 76 -19.56 3.73 61.24
CA ILE A 76 -20.32 3.18 62.36
C ILE A 76 -21.34 2.16 61.86
N GLN A 77 -21.19 0.91 62.29
CA GLN A 77 -22.20 -0.13 62.25
C GLN A 77 -22.90 -0.22 63.61
N ILE A 78 -24.23 -0.05 63.61
CA ILE A 78 -25.07 -0.26 64.81
C ILE A 78 -25.63 -1.69 64.76
N PHE A 79 -25.48 -2.45 65.85
CA PHE A 79 -26.01 -3.81 65.96
C PHE A 79 -27.34 -3.86 66.71
N THR A 80 -27.44 -3.12 67.83
CA THR A 80 -28.63 -3.03 68.68
C THR A 80 -28.84 -1.60 69.15
N THR A 81 -30.08 -1.24 69.44
CA THR A 81 -30.50 0.06 70.00
C THR A 81 -31.52 -0.09 71.13
N THR A 82 -32.10 -1.28 71.31
CA THR A 82 -33.10 -1.58 72.35
C THR A 82 -33.03 -3.06 72.80
N THR A 83 -34.05 -3.55 73.49
CA THR A 83 -34.19 -4.94 73.98
C THR A 83 -34.52 -5.93 72.86
N ASN A 84 -34.21 -7.22 73.10
CA ASN A 84 -34.54 -8.36 72.24
C ASN A 84 -34.07 -8.20 70.77
N GLN A 85 -32.84 -7.71 70.57
CA GLN A 85 -32.25 -7.51 69.26
C GLN A 85 -30.99 -8.35 69.09
N VAL A 86 -30.72 -8.76 67.84
CA VAL A 86 -29.44 -9.35 67.42
C VAL A 86 -29.06 -8.71 66.10
N GLY A 87 -27.86 -8.17 66.04
CA GLY A 87 -27.26 -7.67 64.81
C GLY A 87 -25.85 -8.21 64.66
N ASN A 88 -25.47 -8.53 63.43
CA ASN A 88 -24.08 -8.82 63.13
C ASN A 88 -23.67 -8.32 61.75
N ILE A 89 -22.36 -8.27 61.56
CA ILE A 89 -21.72 -8.14 60.26
C ILE A 89 -20.81 -9.35 60.05
N THR A 90 -20.79 -9.84 58.82
CA THR A 90 -19.96 -10.97 58.41
C THR A 90 -19.05 -10.53 57.27
N PHE A 91 -17.76 -10.82 57.41
CA PHE A 91 -16.78 -10.54 56.37
C PHE A 91 -17.01 -11.45 55.15
N ASN A 92 -17.15 -10.84 53.97
CA ASN A 92 -17.41 -11.53 52.72
C ASN A 92 -16.16 -12.19 52.15
N GLY A 93 -14.97 -11.69 52.50
CA GLY A 93 -13.68 -12.24 52.07
C GLY A 93 -13.23 -13.45 52.90
N VAL A 94 -11.94 -13.76 52.85
CA VAL A 94 -11.31 -14.81 53.65
C VAL A 94 -10.02 -14.28 54.26
N LEU A 95 -9.82 -14.53 55.54
CA LEU A 95 -8.55 -14.32 56.22
C LEU A 95 -7.69 -15.58 56.11
N ASP A 96 -6.56 -15.50 55.42
CA ASP A 96 -5.53 -16.55 55.44
C ASP A 96 -4.59 -16.30 56.62
N LEU A 97 -4.66 -17.12 57.67
CA LEU A 97 -3.84 -17.00 58.88
C LEU A 97 -2.38 -17.48 58.69
N ASN A 98 -1.95 -17.75 57.45
CA ASN A 98 -0.54 -17.69 57.10
C ASN A 98 -0.06 -16.26 56.84
N GLU A 99 -0.97 -15.28 56.79
CA GLU A 99 -0.69 -13.87 56.60
C GLU A 99 -1.18 -13.05 57.80
N SER A 100 -0.46 -11.97 58.09
CA SER A 100 -0.83 -11.04 59.16
C SER A 100 -2.00 -10.16 58.73
N PHE A 101 -2.89 -9.81 59.65
CA PHE A 101 -3.97 -8.85 59.42
C PHE A 101 -4.11 -7.90 60.62
N GLU A 102 -4.76 -6.77 60.40
CA GLU A 102 -5.02 -5.75 61.41
C GLU A 102 -6.42 -5.15 61.21
N ILE A 103 -7.22 -5.06 62.28
CA ILE A 103 -8.53 -4.40 62.27
C ILE A 103 -8.47 -3.28 63.31
N LYS A 104 -8.63 -2.05 62.85
CA LYS A 104 -8.67 -0.84 63.67
C LYS A 104 -10.07 -0.27 63.69
N GLY A 105 -10.49 0.20 64.85
CA GLY A 105 -11.80 0.77 65.01
C GLY A 105 -12.11 1.17 66.44
N ALA A 106 -13.39 1.23 66.78
CA ALA A 106 -13.84 1.44 68.14
C ALA A 106 -15.11 0.66 68.45
N ILE A 107 -15.29 0.26 69.70
CA ILE A 107 -16.52 -0.37 70.18
C ILE A 107 -17.27 0.57 71.14
N ASN A 108 -18.60 0.58 71.02
CA ASN A 108 -19.50 1.11 72.04
C ASN A 108 -20.33 -0.07 72.55
N VAL A 109 -20.10 -0.49 73.78
CA VAL A 109 -20.83 -1.61 74.39
C VAL A 109 -22.16 -1.17 75.00
N GLY A 110 -22.41 0.14 75.17
CA GLY A 110 -23.63 0.69 75.75
C GLY A 110 -23.40 1.51 77.02
N LEU A 111 -24.46 2.12 77.54
CA LEU A 111 -24.44 2.98 78.73
C LEU A 111 -25.04 2.25 79.94
N ALA A 112 -24.23 1.98 80.97
CA ALA A 112 -24.71 1.51 82.25
C ALA A 112 -25.41 2.64 83.01
N THR A 113 -26.48 2.31 83.71
CA THR A 113 -27.21 3.25 84.57
C THR A 113 -27.22 2.73 86.00
N SER A 114 -27.63 3.58 86.96
CA SER A 114 -27.80 3.14 88.35
C SER A 114 -28.87 2.05 88.54
N SER A 115 -29.76 1.86 87.56
CA SER A 115 -30.87 0.91 87.63
C SER A 115 -30.70 -0.32 86.74
N HIS A 116 -29.78 -0.31 85.76
CA HIS A 116 -29.60 -1.41 84.81
C HIS A 116 -28.13 -1.52 84.38
N THR A 117 -27.62 -2.75 84.36
CA THR A 117 -26.38 -3.12 83.68
C THR A 117 -26.60 -3.14 82.17
N VAL A 118 -25.52 -2.98 81.42
CA VAL A 118 -25.50 -3.18 79.97
C VAL A 118 -25.51 -4.68 79.68
N ALA A 119 -26.21 -5.12 78.64
CA ALA A 119 -26.22 -6.51 78.19
C ALA A 119 -26.44 -6.56 76.67
N ASP A 120 -26.00 -7.58 75.95
CA ASP A 120 -25.26 -8.75 76.46
C ASP A 120 -23.74 -8.61 76.27
N GLY A 121 -23.31 -7.92 75.21
CA GLY A 121 -21.90 -7.68 74.88
C GLY A 121 -21.63 -7.74 73.39
N ILE A 122 -20.37 -7.52 73.00
CA ILE A 122 -19.90 -7.59 71.61
C ILE A 122 -18.91 -8.74 71.47
N GLY A 123 -19.16 -9.63 70.50
CA GLY A 123 -18.30 -10.77 70.16
C GLY A 123 -17.61 -10.58 68.81
N PHE A 124 -16.36 -11.00 68.75
CA PHE A 124 -15.51 -11.07 67.57
C PHE A 124 -15.20 -12.54 67.32
N ALA A 125 -15.84 -13.13 66.30
CA ALA A 125 -15.79 -14.57 66.03
C ALA A 125 -14.98 -14.87 64.77
N PHE A 126 -14.04 -15.81 64.87
CA PHE A 126 -13.24 -16.33 63.74
C PHE A 126 -13.51 -17.83 63.59
N TYR A 127 -13.87 -18.25 62.37
CA TYR A 127 -14.39 -19.60 62.16
C TYR A 127 -14.10 -20.14 60.76
N GLN A 128 -14.10 -21.47 60.66
CA GLN A 128 -13.98 -22.21 59.40
C GLN A 128 -15.33 -22.87 59.10
N GLY A 129 -15.91 -22.60 57.94
CA GLY A 129 -17.24 -23.10 57.59
C GLY A 129 -17.96 -22.22 56.58
N GLU A 130 -19.26 -22.45 56.43
CA GLU A 130 -20.11 -21.63 55.57
C GLU A 130 -20.11 -20.18 56.06
N ARG A 131 -19.90 -19.22 55.14
CA ARG A 131 -19.74 -17.81 55.50
C ARG A 131 -21.01 -17.25 56.14
N ASP A 132 -22.16 -17.76 55.76
CA ASP A 132 -23.48 -17.35 56.23
C ASP A 132 -23.91 -18.03 57.54
N GLN A 133 -23.01 -18.71 58.26
CA GLN A 133 -23.31 -19.38 59.53
C GLN A 133 -23.83 -18.43 60.63
N TYR A 134 -23.64 -17.11 60.46
CA TYR A 134 -24.18 -16.05 61.31
C TYR A 134 -25.35 -15.25 60.66
N SER A 135 -25.82 -15.66 59.48
CA SER A 135 -26.85 -14.93 58.71
C SER A 135 -28.29 -15.21 59.17
N ASP A 136 -28.58 -16.43 59.65
CA ASP A 136 -29.90 -16.78 60.16
C ASP A 136 -30.06 -16.39 61.63
N THR A 137 -30.63 -15.21 61.86
CA THR A 137 -30.97 -14.73 63.21
C THR A 137 -32.31 -15.28 63.73
N SER A 138 -33.03 -16.08 62.94
CA SER A 138 -34.39 -16.56 63.24
C SER A 138 -34.45 -17.94 63.92
N THR A 139 -33.40 -18.76 63.80
CA THR A 139 -33.26 -20.07 64.46
C THR A 139 -32.34 -20.04 65.70
N ALA A 140 -31.97 -18.84 66.14
CA ALA A 140 -30.63 -18.62 66.65
C ALA A 140 -30.47 -18.75 68.17
N SER A 141 -30.90 -19.86 68.80
CA SER A 141 -30.57 -20.13 70.23
C SER A 141 -29.08 -19.97 70.57
N ASN A 142 -28.23 -20.01 69.55
CA ASN A 142 -26.78 -20.07 69.67
C ASN A 142 -26.09 -18.68 69.63
N ILE A 143 -26.76 -17.58 69.24
CA ILE A 143 -26.10 -16.25 69.14
C ILE A 143 -26.68 -15.17 70.08
N TYR A 144 -27.79 -15.46 70.78
CA TYR A 144 -28.41 -14.54 71.75
C TYR A 144 -27.75 -14.63 73.14
N GLY A 145 -27.89 -13.56 73.92
CA GLY A 145 -27.68 -13.60 75.37
C GLY A 145 -26.22 -13.86 75.74
N GLY A 146 -26.03 -14.72 76.75
CA GLY A 146 -24.70 -15.07 77.28
C GLY A 146 -23.74 -15.76 76.30
N ASN A 147 -24.22 -16.10 75.10
CA ASN A 147 -23.39 -16.64 74.04
C ASN A 147 -22.54 -15.57 73.37
N VAL A 148 -22.94 -14.30 73.47
CA VAL A 148 -22.26 -13.10 72.93
C VAL A 148 -21.76 -13.32 71.50
N GLY A 149 -22.59 -13.99 70.68
CA GLY A 149 -22.28 -14.30 69.28
C GLY A 149 -21.11 -15.26 69.03
N ILE A 150 -20.61 -16.00 70.04
CA ILE A 150 -19.50 -16.95 69.87
C ILE A 150 -19.91 -18.37 70.27
N TYR A 151 -20.56 -18.56 71.41
CA TYR A 151 -20.98 -19.89 71.85
C TYR A 151 -22.07 -20.46 70.94
N GLY A 152 -22.34 -21.76 71.02
CA GLY A 152 -23.31 -22.47 70.18
C GLY A 152 -22.91 -22.58 68.70
N VAL A 153 -21.82 -21.95 68.25
CA VAL A 153 -21.25 -22.12 66.92
C VAL A 153 -20.03 -23.05 67.01
N PRO A 154 -19.98 -24.18 66.29
CA PRO A 154 -18.87 -25.13 66.39
C PRO A 154 -17.51 -24.58 65.95
N ASN A 155 -16.45 -24.96 66.67
CA ASN A 155 -15.05 -24.74 66.31
C ASN A 155 -14.68 -23.27 66.02
N VAL A 156 -15.25 -22.34 66.77
CA VAL A 156 -14.98 -20.91 66.71
C VAL A 156 -13.90 -20.57 67.73
N PHE A 157 -13.00 -19.66 67.37
CA PHE A 157 -12.21 -18.94 68.36
C PHE A 157 -12.51 -17.44 68.23
N GLY A 158 -12.35 -16.69 69.31
CA GLY A 158 -12.71 -15.30 69.28
C GLY A 158 -12.41 -14.57 70.55
N TRP A 159 -12.91 -13.34 70.62
CA TRP A 159 -12.83 -12.49 71.80
C TRP A 159 -14.16 -11.82 72.03
N LYS A 160 -14.57 -11.69 73.30
CA LYS A 160 -15.80 -10.98 73.66
C LYS A 160 -15.51 -9.87 74.66
N ALA A 161 -16.22 -8.76 74.50
CA ALA A 161 -16.47 -7.77 75.54
C ALA A 161 -17.85 -8.09 76.16
N ASP A 162 -17.83 -8.83 77.25
CA ASP A 162 -19.01 -9.33 77.93
C ASP A 162 -19.47 -8.32 78.99
N THR A 163 -20.73 -7.91 78.91
CA THR A 163 -21.31 -6.91 79.83
C THR A 163 -22.27 -7.49 80.85
N TYR A 164 -22.63 -8.76 80.73
CA TYR A 164 -23.65 -9.40 81.56
C TYR A 164 -23.19 -10.78 82.05
N ALA A 165 -23.05 -10.94 83.36
CA ALA A 165 -22.57 -12.21 83.92
C ALA A 165 -23.64 -13.32 83.88
N ASN A 166 -23.40 -14.34 83.08
CA ASN A 166 -24.20 -15.55 82.97
C ASN A 166 -23.65 -16.67 83.87
N ASN A 167 -24.19 -16.78 85.09
CA ASN A 167 -23.68 -17.72 86.09
C ASN A 167 -24.13 -19.17 85.88
N ASP A 168 -25.15 -19.42 85.06
CA ASP A 168 -25.78 -20.74 84.94
C ASP A 168 -25.08 -21.67 83.91
N GLY A 169 -24.10 -21.15 83.13
CA GLY A 169 -23.27 -21.96 82.22
C GLY A 169 -24.04 -22.67 81.10
N VAL A 170 -25.13 -22.07 80.63
CA VAL A 170 -25.91 -22.59 79.50
C VAL A 170 -25.13 -22.29 78.23
N ASP A 171 -24.80 -23.33 77.45
CA ASP A 171 -24.01 -23.31 76.20
C ASP A 171 -22.50 -23.02 76.32
N GLY A 172 -21.97 -22.78 77.52
CA GLY A 172 -20.54 -22.61 77.75
C GLY A 172 -20.14 -22.54 79.22
N ASP A 173 -18.89 -22.16 79.47
CA ASP A 173 -18.39 -21.91 80.83
C ASP A 173 -19.22 -20.84 81.57
N SER A 174 -19.43 -21.04 82.87
CA SER A 174 -20.07 -20.07 83.76
C SER A 174 -19.18 -18.84 84.02
N ASP A 175 -19.77 -17.65 84.08
CA ASP A 175 -19.08 -16.41 84.43
C ASP A 175 -18.85 -16.23 85.95
N THR A 176 -19.20 -17.24 86.76
CA THR A 176 -19.10 -17.16 88.22
C THR A 176 -17.68 -16.79 88.66
N GLY A 177 -17.56 -15.66 89.34
CA GLY A 177 -16.29 -15.16 89.89
C GLY A 177 -15.46 -14.31 88.94
N LEU A 178 -15.94 -14.04 87.72
CA LEU A 178 -15.30 -13.10 86.80
C LEU A 178 -15.75 -11.65 87.08
N PRO A 179 -14.94 -10.63 86.71
CA PRO A 179 -15.40 -9.24 86.69
C PRO A 179 -16.61 -9.06 85.78
N SER A 180 -17.44 -8.06 86.02
CA SER A 180 -18.54 -7.69 85.11
C SER A 180 -18.58 -6.17 84.98
N PRO A 181 -18.41 -5.59 83.77
CA PRO A 181 -18.09 -6.26 82.50
C PRO A 181 -16.63 -6.79 82.44
N TYR A 182 -16.35 -7.74 81.54
CA TYR A 182 -15.01 -8.27 81.28
C TYR A 182 -14.74 -8.49 79.78
N GLY A 183 -13.46 -8.56 79.43
CA GLY A 183 -12.99 -8.99 78.13
C GLY A 183 -12.22 -10.29 78.27
N ALA A 184 -12.37 -11.22 77.31
CA ALA A 184 -11.60 -12.46 77.29
C ALA A 184 -11.56 -13.08 75.90
N PHE A 185 -10.50 -13.83 75.62
CA PHE A 185 -10.51 -14.81 74.54
C PHE A 185 -11.39 -15.99 74.92
N VAL A 186 -12.08 -16.51 73.92
CA VAL A 186 -13.02 -17.63 74.04
C VAL A 186 -12.85 -18.58 72.85
N GLN A 187 -13.24 -19.83 73.03
CA GLN A 187 -13.29 -20.81 71.96
C GLN A 187 -14.46 -21.76 72.15
N THR A 188 -14.89 -22.42 71.08
CA THR A 188 -15.91 -23.46 71.14
C THR A 188 -15.38 -24.79 70.64
N ASN A 189 -15.92 -25.89 71.17
CA ASN A 189 -15.66 -27.21 70.64
C ASN A 189 -16.57 -27.53 69.43
N SER A 190 -16.51 -28.76 68.93
CA SER A 190 -17.30 -29.21 67.78
C SER A 190 -18.81 -29.27 68.02
N SER A 191 -19.28 -29.19 69.27
CA SER A 191 -20.70 -29.07 69.63
C SER A 191 -21.14 -27.63 69.86
N GLY A 192 -20.22 -26.65 69.73
CA GLY A 192 -20.48 -25.25 70.03
C GLY A 192 -20.37 -24.89 71.51
N TYR A 193 -19.96 -25.82 72.39
CA TYR A 193 -19.80 -25.50 73.81
C TYR A 193 -18.62 -24.56 74.03
N GLY A 194 -18.88 -23.42 74.66
CA GLY A 194 -17.93 -22.34 74.91
C GLY A 194 -16.99 -22.55 76.09
N THR A 195 -15.73 -22.18 75.93
CA THR A 195 -14.72 -22.15 77.00
C THR A 195 -14.06 -20.77 77.08
N ILE A 196 -13.94 -20.25 78.30
CA ILE A 196 -13.29 -18.96 78.57
C ILE A 196 -11.81 -19.20 78.84
N ASP A 197 -10.93 -18.48 78.15
CA ASP A 197 -9.54 -18.39 78.54
C ASP A 197 -9.41 -17.50 79.78
N LYS A 198 -9.51 -18.12 80.95
CA LYS A 198 -9.50 -17.43 82.26
C LYS A 198 -8.22 -16.63 82.50
N GLU A 199 -7.10 -17.01 81.89
CA GLU A 199 -5.84 -16.26 82.00
C GLU A 199 -5.88 -14.94 81.21
N SER A 200 -6.73 -14.88 80.18
CA SER A 200 -6.92 -13.68 79.36
C SER A 200 -7.91 -12.67 79.96
N VAL A 201 -8.68 -13.04 80.99
CA VAL A 201 -9.78 -12.22 81.52
C VAL A 201 -9.27 -10.89 82.08
N LYS A 202 -9.86 -9.77 81.63
CA LYS A 202 -9.59 -8.43 82.18
C LYS A 202 -10.88 -7.66 82.42
N ASN A 203 -10.89 -6.84 83.47
CA ASN A 203 -12.02 -6.01 83.84
C ASN A 203 -12.19 -4.84 82.84
N LEU A 204 -13.42 -4.63 82.38
CA LEU A 204 -13.79 -3.58 81.41
C LEU A 204 -14.73 -2.51 81.99
N ALA A 205 -14.80 -2.34 83.31
CA ALA A 205 -15.81 -1.48 83.98
C ALA A 205 -15.89 -0.02 83.48
N ASN A 206 -14.84 0.48 82.83
CA ASN A 206 -14.80 1.84 82.28
C ASN A 206 -15.34 1.95 80.84
N LEU A 207 -15.80 0.85 80.22
CA LEU A 207 -16.29 0.84 78.84
C LEU A 207 -17.81 1.03 78.71
N THR A 208 -18.58 0.93 79.80
CA THR A 208 -20.04 1.05 79.80
C THR A 208 -20.53 2.50 79.95
N ASP A 209 -19.78 3.47 79.43
CA ASP A 209 -20.11 4.90 79.52
C ASP A 209 -20.89 5.44 78.29
N GLY A 210 -21.33 4.53 77.42
CA GLY A 210 -22.08 4.84 76.19
C GLY A 210 -21.25 5.50 75.08
N LYS A 211 -19.92 5.49 75.19
CA LYS A 211 -19.00 6.09 74.20
C LYS A 211 -18.23 5.02 73.44
N PHE A 212 -17.66 5.44 72.32
CA PHE A 212 -16.69 4.65 71.58
C PHE A 212 -15.34 4.62 72.29
N HIS A 213 -14.80 3.41 72.46
CA HIS A 213 -13.45 3.15 72.94
C HIS A 213 -12.69 2.43 71.84
N GLN A 214 -11.48 2.91 71.55
CA GLN A 214 -10.65 2.39 70.45
C GLN A 214 -10.28 0.92 70.69
N ILE A 215 -10.32 0.14 69.63
CA ILE A 215 -9.92 -1.27 69.59
C ILE A 215 -9.00 -1.51 68.40
N ASP A 216 -7.88 -2.18 68.66
CA ASP A 216 -6.94 -2.65 67.65
C ASP A 216 -6.81 -4.18 67.77
N ILE A 217 -7.17 -4.91 66.72
CA ILE A 217 -7.10 -6.36 66.64
C ILE A 217 -6.02 -6.71 65.62
N LYS A 218 -4.91 -7.27 66.11
CA LYS A 218 -3.75 -7.60 65.29
C LYS A 218 -3.44 -9.08 65.36
N TYR A 219 -3.22 -9.70 64.21
CA TYR A 219 -2.68 -11.04 64.12
C TYR A 219 -1.31 -11.00 63.43
N ASP A 220 -0.29 -11.53 64.10
CA ASP A 220 1.05 -11.72 63.53
C ASP A 220 1.24 -13.17 63.12
N ALA A 221 1.27 -13.42 61.80
CA ALA A 221 1.42 -14.77 61.27
C ALA A 221 2.79 -15.40 61.52
N SER A 222 3.83 -14.61 61.83
CA SER A 222 5.18 -15.12 62.12
C SER A 222 5.30 -15.71 63.52
N THR A 223 4.54 -15.16 64.48
CA THR A 223 4.50 -15.62 65.87
C THR A 223 3.21 -16.33 66.23
N LYS A 224 2.23 -16.37 65.31
CA LYS A 224 0.86 -16.86 65.52
C LYS A 224 0.14 -16.19 66.69
N MET A 225 0.52 -14.96 67.01
CA MET A 225 -0.05 -14.21 68.13
C MET A 225 -1.19 -13.32 67.65
N MET A 226 -2.35 -13.49 68.27
CA MET A 226 -3.45 -12.52 68.20
C MET A 226 -3.37 -11.59 69.41
N GLN A 227 -3.39 -10.30 69.15
CA GLN A 227 -3.41 -9.24 70.15
C GLN A 227 -4.66 -8.39 69.97
N ILE A 228 -5.33 -8.09 71.08
CA ILE A 228 -6.44 -7.13 71.11
C ILE A 228 -6.07 -6.05 72.10
N THR A 229 -6.07 -4.81 71.65
CA THR A 229 -5.72 -3.65 72.47
C THR A 229 -6.92 -2.72 72.53
N LEU A 230 -7.46 -2.51 73.72
CA LEU A 230 -8.48 -1.50 73.98
C LEU A 230 -7.80 -0.25 74.57
N ASN A 231 -7.84 0.88 73.85
CA ASN A 231 -7.31 2.13 74.40
C ASN A 231 -8.37 2.80 75.27
N THR A 232 -8.08 2.94 76.55
CA THR A 232 -8.93 3.66 77.49
C THR A 232 -8.25 4.93 77.98
N LYS A 233 -9.01 5.86 78.54
CA LYS A 233 -8.42 7.07 79.16
C LYS A 233 -7.50 6.75 80.35
N GLN A 234 -7.63 5.56 80.91
CA GLN A 234 -6.88 5.05 82.05
C GLN A 234 -5.65 4.23 81.62
N GLY A 235 -5.42 4.06 80.32
CA GLY A 235 -4.35 3.24 79.73
C GLY A 235 -4.88 2.08 78.90
N ASP A 236 -3.97 1.43 78.19
CA ASP A 236 -4.31 0.32 77.29
C ASP A 236 -4.62 -0.97 78.05
N ILE A 237 -5.70 -1.63 77.67
CA ILE A 237 -6.03 -2.99 78.11
C ILE A 237 -5.67 -3.94 76.98
N VAL A 238 -4.56 -4.66 77.14
CA VAL A 238 -4.01 -5.56 76.11
C VAL A 238 -4.33 -7.02 76.43
N PHE A 239 -4.88 -7.75 75.47
CA PHE A 239 -5.11 -9.19 75.49
C PHE A 239 -4.17 -9.84 74.47
N ASN A 240 -3.58 -10.98 74.83
CA ASN A 240 -2.72 -11.75 73.93
C ASN A 240 -3.13 -13.22 73.94
N LYS A 241 -3.18 -13.84 72.77
CA LYS A 241 -3.41 -15.28 72.60
C LYS A 241 -2.49 -15.83 71.54
N ASN A 242 -1.75 -16.89 71.88
CA ASN A 242 -1.06 -17.70 70.88
C ASN A 242 -2.09 -18.65 70.24
N LEU A 243 -2.21 -18.60 68.92
CA LEU A 243 -3.12 -19.41 68.13
C LEU A 243 -2.45 -20.62 67.47
N ASP A 244 -1.19 -20.96 67.81
CA ASP A 244 -0.44 -22.12 67.27
C ASP A 244 -1.23 -23.43 67.33
N SER A 245 -1.96 -23.67 68.42
CA SER A 245 -2.76 -24.89 68.61
C SER A 245 -4.17 -24.81 68.00
N ILE A 246 -4.55 -23.66 67.45
CA ILE A 246 -5.89 -23.37 66.91
C ILE A 246 -5.84 -23.27 65.38
N VAL A 247 -4.81 -22.63 64.83
CA VAL A 247 -4.67 -22.40 63.38
C VAL A 247 -4.21 -23.68 62.68
N ASP A 248 -5.06 -24.25 61.84
CA ASP A 248 -4.65 -25.31 60.93
C ASP A 248 -3.87 -24.71 59.75
N THR A 249 -2.54 -24.82 59.77
CA THR A 249 -1.68 -24.34 58.68
C THR A 249 -1.97 -24.98 57.31
N LYS A 250 -2.66 -26.13 57.27
CA LYS A 250 -3.10 -26.75 56.00
C LYS A 250 -4.38 -26.15 55.46
N ASN A 251 -5.24 -25.66 56.35
CA ASN A 251 -6.50 -25.00 56.03
C ASN A 251 -6.57 -23.65 56.75
N PRO A 252 -5.69 -22.70 56.44
CA PRO A 252 -5.50 -21.48 57.23
C PRO A 252 -6.59 -20.42 56.97
N GLN A 253 -7.66 -20.78 56.27
CA GLN A 253 -8.70 -19.88 55.77
C GLN A 253 -9.82 -19.74 56.78
N TYR A 254 -10.06 -18.53 57.27
CA TYR A 254 -11.09 -18.23 58.25
C TYR A 254 -12.01 -17.12 57.75
N SER A 255 -13.29 -17.25 58.07
CA SER A 255 -14.25 -16.16 58.05
C SER A 255 -14.21 -15.42 59.39
N PHE A 256 -14.82 -14.24 59.42
CA PHE A 256 -14.89 -13.41 60.62
C PHE A 256 -16.23 -12.67 60.70
N SER A 257 -16.77 -12.57 61.92
CA SER A 257 -18.00 -11.82 62.20
C SER A 257 -17.87 -10.99 63.48
N ILE A 258 -18.57 -9.85 63.51
CA ILE A 258 -18.77 -9.02 64.70
C ILE A 258 -20.25 -9.04 65.03
N ILE A 259 -20.58 -9.43 66.26
CA ILE A 259 -21.96 -9.72 66.68
C ILE A 259 -22.25 -8.99 68.00
N ALA A 260 -23.46 -8.48 68.15
CA ALA A 260 -23.99 -8.06 69.43
C ALA A 260 -25.47 -8.44 69.58
N SER A 261 -25.89 -8.69 70.81
CA SER A 261 -27.27 -9.01 71.15
C SER A 261 -27.75 -8.27 72.40
N THR A 262 -29.06 -8.17 72.54
CA THR A 262 -29.74 -7.74 73.76
C THR A 262 -30.85 -8.72 74.11
N GLY A 263 -30.95 -9.09 75.39
CA GLY A 263 -32.10 -9.77 75.95
C GLY A 263 -33.15 -8.79 76.48
N ALA A 264 -33.62 -9.02 77.71
CA ALA A 264 -34.59 -8.15 78.39
C ALA A 264 -34.02 -6.75 78.75
N LEU A 265 -32.70 -6.59 78.74
CA LEU A 265 -32.01 -5.33 79.02
C LEU A 265 -31.65 -4.63 77.71
N SER A 266 -31.80 -3.30 77.70
CA SER A 266 -31.57 -2.47 76.52
C SER A 266 -30.13 -2.00 76.47
N ALA A 267 -29.50 -2.06 75.30
CA ALA A 267 -28.20 -1.45 75.03
C ALA A 267 -28.09 -1.00 73.57
N THR A 268 -27.47 0.16 73.37
CA THR A 268 -26.96 0.55 72.06
C THR A 268 -25.56 0.00 71.90
N GLN A 269 -25.41 -1.00 71.03
CA GLN A 269 -24.13 -1.66 70.77
C GLN A 269 -23.70 -1.40 69.33
N SER A 270 -22.44 -0.99 69.13
CA SER A 270 -21.96 -0.56 67.83
C SER A 270 -20.46 -0.79 67.68
N PHE A 271 -20.04 -1.01 66.44
CA PHE A 271 -18.64 -1.05 66.03
C PHE A 271 -18.39 0.04 64.99
N GLN A 272 -17.36 0.83 65.19
CA GLN A 272 -16.86 1.80 64.23
C GLN A 272 -15.63 1.22 63.55
N LEU A 273 -15.67 1.00 62.24
CA LEU A 273 -14.47 0.63 61.48
C LEU A 273 -13.63 1.88 61.19
N GLU A 274 -12.32 1.81 61.44
CA GLU A 274 -11.34 2.76 60.92
C GLU A 274 -10.64 2.17 59.70
N SER A 275 -10.09 0.96 59.83
CA SER A 275 -9.53 0.23 58.69
C SER A 275 -9.41 -1.25 58.99
N MET A 276 -9.48 -2.10 57.97
CA MET A 276 -9.06 -3.49 58.06
C MET A 276 -8.06 -3.79 56.95
N ASP A 277 -6.87 -4.22 57.35
CA ASP A 277 -5.78 -4.64 56.47
C ASP A 277 -5.63 -6.15 56.50
N TYR A 278 -5.62 -6.77 55.33
CA TYR A 278 -5.38 -8.19 55.19
C TYR A 278 -4.81 -8.52 53.81
N VAL A 279 -4.09 -9.65 53.70
CA VAL A 279 -3.66 -10.16 52.39
C VAL A 279 -4.80 -10.97 51.81
N ALA A 280 -5.49 -10.43 50.81
CA ALA A 280 -6.63 -11.12 50.21
C ALA A 280 -6.19 -12.23 49.25
N LEU A 281 -6.97 -13.31 49.21
CA LEU A 281 -6.86 -14.36 48.22
C LEU A 281 -7.68 -13.96 46.98
N GLN A 282 -6.97 -13.53 45.94
CA GLN A 282 -7.53 -13.05 44.69
C GLN A 282 -7.87 -14.20 43.74
N THR A 283 -8.80 -13.92 42.84
CA THR A 283 -9.20 -14.82 41.76
C THR A 283 -9.14 -14.09 40.42
N ALA A 284 -8.50 -14.71 39.43
CA ALA A 284 -8.42 -14.20 38.08
C ALA A 284 -8.80 -15.27 37.05
N THR A 285 -9.25 -14.85 35.87
CA THR A 285 -9.53 -15.74 34.74
C THR A 285 -8.61 -15.37 33.58
N ILE A 286 -7.85 -16.35 33.07
CA ILE A 286 -7.08 -16.22 31.84
C ILE A 286 -7.93 -16.76 30.68
N ASN A 287 -8.29 -15.88 29.75
CA ASN A 287 -9.05 -16.18 28.56
C ASN A 287 -8.12 -16.28 27.35
N TYR A 288 -8.05 -17.45 26.72
CA TYR A 288 -7.33 -17.65 25.45
C TYR A 288 -8.32 -17.42 24.32
N VAL A 289 -8.06 -16.42 23.48
CA VAL A 289 -8.99 -15.97 22.45
C VAL A 289 -8.38 -16.18 21.08
N ASP A 290 -9.08 -16.88 20.21
CA ASP A 290 -8.79 -16.87 18.77
C ASP A 290 -9.16 -15.50 18.24
N GLU A 291 -8.16 -14.73 17.83
CA GLU A 291 -8.33 -13.39 17.31
C GLU A 291 -9.03 -13.36 15.95
N ASN A 292 -8.82 -14.36 15.11
CA ASN A 292 -9.37 -14.42 13.76
C ASN A 292 -10.90 -14.63 13.80
N THR A 293 -11.41 -15.32 14.82
CA THR A 293 -12.84 -15.61 14.97
C THR A 293 -13.52 -14.86 16.12
N GLY A 294 -12.75 -14.37 17.09
CA GLY A 294 -13.24 -13.79 18.34
C GLY A 294 -13.67 -14.83 19.39
N GLN A 295 -13.47 -16.13 19.14
CA GLN A 295 -13.91 -17.19 20.03
C GLN A 295 -12.97 -17.35 21.24
N ILE A 296 -13.54 -17.51 22.45
CA ILE A 296 -12.77 -17.97 23.60
C ILE A 296 -12.50 -19.48 23.43
N LEU A 297 -11.24 -19.84 23.19
CA LEU A 297 -10.78 -21.22 23.04
C LEU A 297 -10.76 -21.95 24.39
N LYS A 298 -10.39 -21.24 25.45
CA LYS A 298 -10.35 -21.75 26.83
C LYS A 298 -10.38 -20.60 27.83
N ALA A 299 -11.04 -20.80 28.96
CA ALA A 299 -10.95 -19.94 30.13
C ALA A 299 -10.40 -20.74 31.31
N THR A 300 -9.40 -20.21 32.00
CA THR A 300 -8.77 -20.87 33.17
C THR A 300 -8.84 -19.95 34.36
N GLN A 301 -9.52 -20.38 35.41
CA GLN A 301 -9.56 -19.66 36.68
C GLN A 301 -8.30 -20.00 37.50
N ILE A 302 -7.66 -18.98 38.04
CA ILE A 302 -6.46 -19.05 38.88
C ILE A 302 -6.70 -18.25 40.16
N THR A 303 -5.99 -18.59 41.21
CA THR A 303 -6.01 -17.86 42.47
C THR A 303 -4.60 -17.50 42.91
N GLY A 304 -4.47 -16.45 43.70
CA GLY A 304 -3.18 -16.01 44.25
C GLY A 304 -3.35 -14.90 45.26
N LYS A 305 -2.28 -14.59 45.99
CA LYS A 305 -2.30 -13.49 46.96
C LYS A 305 -2.35 -12.15 46.23
N SER A 306 -2.95 -11.16 46.86
CA SER A 306 -2.96 -9.80 46.33
C SER A 306 -1.55 -9.31 46.00
N ASN A 307 -1.39 -8.63 44.87
CA ASN A 307 -0.11 -8.21 44.28
C ASN A 307 0.89 -9.31 43.90
N ALA A 308 0.57 -10.60 44.10
CA ALA A 308 1.45 -11.67 43.63
C ALA A 308 1.51 -11.68 42.09
N VAL A 309 2.69 -11.94 41.55
CA VAL A 309 2.87 -12.10 40.10
C VAL A 309 2.12 -13.35 39.64
N ILE A 310 1.38 -13.21 38.54
CA ILE A 310 0.66 -14.30 37.90
C ILE A 310 1.66 -15.16 37.13
N ASP A 311 1.65 -16.47 37.38
CA ASP A 311 2.48 -17.41 36.64
C ASP A 311 2.04 -17.45 35.16
N TYR A 312 2.92 -17.03 34.26
CA TYR A 312 2.60 -16.92 32.84
C TYR A 312 2.43 -18.32 32.23
N PRO A 313 1.29 -18.62 31.56
CA PRO A 313 0.89 -19.98 31.22
C PRO A 313 1.58 -20.53 29.96
N THR A 314 2.91 -20.54 29.98
CA THR A 314 3.80 -20.87 28.85
C THR A 314 3.43 -22.19 28.18
N LYS A 315 3.19 -23.26 28.96
CA LYS A 315 2.83 -24.59 28.42
C LYS A 315 1.53 -24.58 27.62
N GLN A 316 0.53 -23.84 28.08
CA GLN A 316 -0.76 -23.76 27.40
C GLN A 316 -0.64 -22.95 26.10
N ILE A 317 0.16 -21.88 26.11
CA ILE A 317 0.46 -21.07 24.94
C ILE A 317 1.25 -21.89 23.90
N GLU A 318 2.28 -22.62 24.31
CA GLU A 318 3.05 -23.52 23.44
C GLU A 318 2.16 -24.57 22.76
N ALA A 319 1.16 -25.11 23.47
CA ALA A 319 0.21 -26.04 22.90
C ALA A 319 -0.64 -25.42 21.78
N TYR A 320 -1.00 -24.13 21.87
CA TYR A 320 -1.66 -23.42 20.78
C TYR A 320 -0.71 -23.09 19.63
N VAL A 321 0.54 -22.72 19.94
CA VAL A 321 1.57 -22.50 18.91
C VAL A 321 1.79 -23.74 18.05
N GLN A 322 1.81 -24.93 18.67
CA GLN A 322 1.90 -26.21 17.94
C GLN A 322 0.67 -26.50 17.06
N GLN A 323 -0.48 -25.90 17.35
CA GLN A 323 -1.71 -26.00 16.56
C GLN A 323 -1.76 -24.97 15.41
N GLY A 324 -0.71 -24.15 15.23
CA GLY A 324 -0.64 -23.17 14.15
C GLY A 324 -1.06 -21.75 14.56
N TYR A 325 -1.24 -21.48 15.86
CA TYR A 325 -1.43 -20.11 16.34
C TYR A 325 -0.08 -19.41 16.58
N GLU A 326 -0.14 -18.09 16.71
CA GLU A 326 0.93 -17.25 17.26
C GLU A 326 0.31 -16.21 18.21
N VAL A 327 1.05 -15.78 19.23
CA VAL A 327 0.54 -14.82 20.23
C VAL A 327 0.57 -13.41 19.66
N ASP A 328 -0.53 -12.67 19.80
CA ASP A 328 -0.56 -11.22 19.63
C ASP A 328 -0.26 -10.56 20.99
N ALA A 329 1.01 -10.24 21.21
CA ALA A 329 1.47 -9.66 22.47
C ALA A 329 1.00 -8.20 22.68
N GLU A 330 0.72 -7.47 21.60
CA GLU A 330 0.27 -6.07 21.68
C GLU A 330 -1.19 -5.98 22.11
N LYS A 331 -2.00 -6.95 21.69
CA LYS A 331 -3.43 -7.04 22.06
C LYS A 331 -3.67 -7.78 23.36
N SER A 332 -2.79 -8.70 23.73
CA SER A 332 -2.90 -9.47 24.97
C SER A 332 -2.76 -8.59 26.21
N THR A 333 -3.61 -8.80 27.21
CA THR A 333 -3.51 -8.09 28.49
C THR A 333 -2.69 -8.85 29.52
N LEU A 334 -2.47 -10.16 29.32
CA LEU A 334 -1.57 -10.96 30.15
C LEU A 334 -0.13 -10.85 29.65
N ASN A 335 0.78 -10.51 30.55
CA ASN A 335 2.23 -10.50 30.32
C ASN A 335 2.99 -11.04 31.55
N SER A 336 4.32 -11.10 31.48
CA SER A 336 5.18 -11.62 32.56
C SER A 336 5.11 -10.82 33.86
N ASP A 337 4.68 -9.57 33.80
CA ASP A 337 4.67 -8.63 34.92
C ASP A 337 3.26 -8.47 35.50
N SER A 338 2.28 -9.21 34.96
CA SER A 338 0.90 -9.16 35.41
C SER A 338 0.79 -9.70 36.84
N GLN A 339 -0.02 -9.02 37.65
CA GLN A 339 -0.20 -9.33 39.06
C GLN A 339 -1.68 -9.47 39.40
N PHE A 340 -1.97 -10.24 40.44
CA PHE A 340 -3.27 -10.17 41.09
C PHE A 340 -3.48 -8.77 41.69
N ASP A 341 -4.70 -8.23 41.64
CA ASP A 341 -4.99 -6.93 42.26
C ASP A 341 -5.17 -7.06 43.78
N LYS A 342 -5.91 -6.13 44.37
CA LYS A 342 -6.19 -6.05 45.80
C LYS A 342 -7.69 -6.08 46.07
N ASP A 343 -8.51 -6.54 45.13
CA ASP A 343 -9.96 -6.50 45.20
C ASP A 343 -10.58 -7.89 45.06
N ASP A 344 -10.62 -8.63 46.18
CA ASP A 344 -11.15 -10.01 46.22
C ASP A 344 -12.67 -10.11 46.09
N THR A 345 -13.34 -8.99 45.84
CA THR A 345 -14.78 -8.95 45.57
C THR A 345 -15.09 -9.07 44.09
N THR A 346 -14.08 -8.89 43.22
CA THR A 346 -14.23 -8.95 41.77
C THR A 346 -13.21 -9.89 41.16
N ASN A 347 -13.66 -10.72 40.22
CA ASN A 347 -12.74 -11.56 39.46
C ASN A 347 -12.05 -10.74 38.38
N GLN A 348 -10.72 -10.79 38.37
CA GLN A 348 -9.92 -10.19 37.30
C GLN A 348 -10.03 -11.01 36.01
N ASN A 349 -9.91 -10.34 34.87
CA ASN A 349 -9.88 -10.99 33.56
C ASN A 349 -8.64 -10.60 32.79
N PHE A 350 -7.87 -11.61 32.39
CA PHE A 350 -6.73 -11.48 31.51
C PHE A 350 -7.04 -12.15 30.17
N TYR A 351 -6.47 -11.62 29.10
CA TYR A 351 -6.66 -12.11 27.74
C TYR A 351 -5.32 -12.41 27.09
N VAL A 352 -5.24 -13.59 26.48
CA VAL A 352 -4.16 -13.99 25.58
C VAL A 352 -4.78 -14.15 24.20
N TYR A 353 -4.50 -13.19 23.32
CA TYR A 353 -4.97 -13.22 21.94
C TYR A 353 -4.01 -14.04 21.08
N LEU A 354 -4.60 -14.97 20.32
CA LEU A 354 -3.91 -15.92 19.48
C LEU A 354 -4.40 -15.73 18.05
N LYS A 355 -3.50 -15.32 17.15
CA LYS A 355 -3.79 -15.18 15.72
C LYS A 355 -3.32 -16.41 14.95
N HIS A 356 -3.95 -16.68 13.84
CA HIS A 356 -3.59 -17.79 12.97
C HIS A 356 -2.27 -17.48 12.26
N LYS A 357 -1.31 -18.40 12.35
CA LYS A 357 -0.11 -18.36 11.52
C LYS A 357 -0.50 -18.72 10.09
N THR A 358 0.07 -18.01 9.12
CA THR A 358 -0.10 -18.30 7.71
C THR A 358 1.24 -18.66 7.06
N SER A 359 1.18 -19.56 6.08
CA SER A 359 2.32 -19.95 5.24
C SER A 359 1.99 -19.63 3.78
N THR A 360 2.88 -18.97 3.06
CA THR A 360 2.67 -18.58 1.66
C THR A 360 3.71 -19.23 0.74
N VAL A 361 3.23 -19.85 -0.34
CA VAL A 361 4.06 -20.41 -1.42
C VAL A 361 3.71 -19.70 -2.72
N LYS A 362 4.72 -19.36 -3.52
CA LYS A 362 4.53 -18.74 -4.84
C LYS A 362 4.76 -19.74 -5.97
N SER A 363 3.93 -19.68 -7.00
CA SER A 363 4.13 -20.42 -8.25
C SER A 363 3.81 -19.53 -9.45
N THR A 364 4.25 -19.94 -10.64
CA THR A 364 4.06 -19.15 -11.86
C THR A 364 3.51 -20.01 -12.99
N LYS A 365 2.74 -19.39 -13.88
CA LYS A 365 2.27 -19.99 -15.13
C LYS A 365 2.42 -19.00 -16.28
N ASP A 366 3.00 -19.47 -17.37
CA ASP A 366 3.18 -18.68 -18.59
C ASP A 366 2.08 -18.99 -19.60
N ILE A 367 1.54 -17.94 -20.21
CA ILE A 367 0.71 -17.99 -21.42
C ILE A 367 1.53 -17.39 -22.56
N LYS A 368 1.56 -18.05 -23.72
CA LYS A 368 2.36 -17.64 -24.88
C LYS A 368 1.51 -17.29 -26.09
N GLN A 369 1.95 -16.29 -26.85
CA GLN A 369 1.45 -16.02 -28.20
C GLN A 369 2.59 -16.25 -29.18
N THR A 370 2.41 -17.21 -30.09
CA THR A 370 3.38 -17.56 -31.13
C THR A 370 2.82 -17.16 -32.50
N ILE A 371 3.59 -16.39 -33.27
CA ILE A 371 3.23 -15.96 -34.62
C ILE A 371 4.25 -16.54 -35.59
N HIS A 372 3.80 -17.46 -36.43
CA HIS A 372 4.60 -18.09 -37.49
C HIS A 372 4.47 -17.31 -38.79
N TYR A 373 5.59 -17.12 -39.50
CA TYR A 373 5.62 -16.43 -40.80
C TYR A 373 6.16 -17.34 -41.90
N GLN A 374 5.32 -17.67 -42.89
CA GLN A 374 5.67 -18.61 -43.96
C GLN A 374 5.27 -18.11 -45.35
N TYR A 375 5.94 -18.57 -46.40
CA TYR A 375 5.48 -18.40 -47.78
C TYR A 375 4.42 -19.47 -48.11
N THR A 376 3.73 -19.31 -49.25
CA THR A 376 2.71 -20.26 -49.74
C THR A 376 3.21 -21.70 -49.91
N ASN A 377 4.51 -21.91 -50.08
CA ASN A 377 5.14 -23.22 -50.16
C ASN A 377 5.53 -23.83 -48.79
N GLY A 378 5.19 -23.15 -47.68
CA GLY A 378 5.49 -23.58 -46.31
C GLY A 378 6.92 -23.29 -45.83
N THR A 379 7.76 -22.64 -46.65
CA THR A 379 9.10 -22.22 -46.21
C THR A 379 9.03 -20.96 -45.34
N LEU A 380 10.01 -20.79 -44.46
CA LEU A 380 10.06 -19.66 -43.53
C LEU A 380 10.18 -18.32 -44.29
N ALA A 381 9.25 -17.40 -44.04
CA ALA A 381 9.26 -16.06 -44.63
C ALA A 381 9.91 -15.03 -43.71
N ALA A 382 9.73 -15.17 -42.40
CA ALA A 382 10.39 -14.38 -41.36
C ALA A 382 10.52 -15.23 -40.08
N ALA A 383 11.33 -14.80 -39.12
CA ALA A 383 11.45 -15.48 -37.83
C ALA A 383 10.16 -15.38 -37.02
N ASP A 384 9.83 -16.44 -36.28
CA ASP A 384 8.66 -16.44 -35.40
C ASP A 384 8.77 -15.37 -34.32
N ILE A 385 7.64 -14.76 -33.98
CA ILE A 385 7.51 -13.89 -32.81
C ILE A 385 6.83 -14.69 -31.69
N ILE A 386 7.48 -14.74 -30.52
CA ILE A 386 6.94 -15.36 -29.32
C ILE A 386 6.83 -14.30 -28.23
N LYS A 387 5.62 -14.02 -27.75
CA LYS A 387 5.35 -13.17 -26.60
C LYS A 387 4.92 -14.04 -25.41
N THR A 388 5.21 -13.60 -24.19
CA THR A 388 4.86 -14.35 -22.97
C THR A 388 4.29 -13.43 -21.90
N ILE A 389 3.17 -13.84 -21.32
CA ILE A 389 2.60 -13.25 -20.11
C ILE A 389 2.74 -14.27 -18.98
N THR A 390 3.28 -13.85 -17.85
CA THR A 390 3.47 -14.68 -16.66
C THR A 390 2.46 -14.30 -15.59
N PHE A 391 1.67 -15.27 -15.16
CA PHE A 391 0.80 -15.15 -14.00
C PHE A 391 1.51 -15.72 -12.76
N VAL A 392 1.44 -15.00 -11.64
CA VAL A 392 1.96 -15.43 -10.34
C VAL A 392 0.78 -15.81 -9.46
N ASN A 393 0.83 -17.02 -8.89
CA ASN A 393 -0.07 -17.45 -7.84
C ASN A 393 0.61 -17.33 -6.48
N GLU A 394 -0.06 -16.71 -5.53
CA GLU A 394 0.28 -16.79 -4.11
C GLU A 394 -0.72 -17.71 -3.40
N THR A 395 -0.27 -18.93 -3.11
CA THR A 395 -1.04 -19.90 -2.33
C THR A 395 -0.75 -19.67 -0.85
N THR A 396 -1.76 -19.24 -0.10
CA THR A 396 -1.67 -19.04 1.35
C THR A 396 -2.46 -20.10 2.09
N THR A 397 -1.81 -20.75 3.05
CA THR A 397 -2.40 -21.75 3.94
C THR A 397 -2.50 -21.17 5.34
N ASP A 398 -3.70 -21.23 5.92
CA ASP A 398 -3.93 -21.00 7.34
C ASP A 398 -3.54 -22.25 8.13
N GLU A 399 -2.59 -22.12 9.05
CA GLU A 399 -2.04 -23.27 9.79
C GLU A 399 -2.97 -23.83 10.86
N VAL A 400 -4.01 -23.10 11.26
CA VAL A 400 -5.02 -23.58 12.22
C VAL A 400 -6.15 -24.29 11.47
N THR A 401 -6.77 -23.60 10.52
CA THR A 401 -7.95 -24.12 9.79
C THR A 401 -7.58 -25.07 8.67
N LYS A 402 -6.31 -25.09 8.25
CA LYS A 402 -5.80 -25.79 7.07
C LYS A 402 -6.48 -25.36 5.76
N LYS A 403 -7.16 -24.21 5.77
CA LYS A 403 -7.77 -23.63 4.57
C LYS A 403 -6.69 -23.05 3.67
N VAL A 404 -6.76 -23.40 2.39
CA VAL A 404 -5.87 -22.91 1.34
C VAL A 404 -6.61 -21.87 0.50
N THR A 405 -5.96 -20.75 0.20
CA THR A 405 -6.48 -19.70 -0.67
C THR A 405 -5.43 -19.38 -1.73
N ASP A 406 -5.84 -19.36 -2.99
CA ASP A 406 -5.01 -18.97 -4.13
C ASP A 406 -5.35 -17.54 -4.57
N SER A 407 -4.33 -16.79 -4.98
CA SER A 407 -4.49 -15.45 -5.54
C SER A 407 -3.58 -15.31 -6.77
N TRP A 408 -4.21 -15.26 -7.94
CA TRP A 408 -3.51 -15.10 -9.21
C TRP A 408 -3.45 -13.63 -9.62
N SER A 409 -2.26 -13.19 -10.05
CA SER A 409 -2.04 -11.85 -10.60
C SER A 409 -1.11 -11.89 -11.82
N ALA A 410 -1.30 -10.97 -12.76
CA ALA A 410 -0.44 -10.86 -13.94
C ALA A 410 0.81 -10.04 -13.62
N LEU A 411 2.00 -10.58 -13.91
CA LEU A 411 3.28 -9.92 -13.62
C LEU A 411 3.65 -8.84 -14.64
N ASN A 412 3.35 -9.09 -15.92
CA ASN A 412 3.82 -8.29 -17.05
C ASN A 412 2.69 -7.89 -18.01
N GLY A 413 1.51 -7.62 -17.45
CA GLY A 413 0.29 -7.29 -18.19
C GLY A 413 -0.59 -8.50 -18.47
N ASP A 414 -1.85 -8.27 -18.82
CA ASP A 414 -2.87 -9.31 -19.01
C ASP A 414 -3.32 -9.41 -20.48
N LYS A 415 -2.61 -8.77 -21.42
CA LYS A 415 -2.92 -8.78 -22.84
C LYS A 415 -1.67 -8.75 -23.70
N PHE A 416 -1.70 -9.44 -24.83
CA PHE A 416 -0.71 -9.24 -25.88
C PHE A 416 -1.13 -8.04 -26.72
N ALA A 417 -0.28 -7.03 -26.78
CA ALA A 417 -0.44 -5.91 -27.70
C ALA A 417 -0.43 -6.39 -29.17
N GLU A 418 -1.04 -5.59 -30.05
CA GLU A 418 -1.05 -5.84 -31.48
C GLU A 418 0.37 -6.03 -32.06
N THR A 419 0.47 -6.80 -33.14
CA THR A 419 1.75 -7.07 -33.81
C THR A 419 1.60 -6.91 -35.31
N ASP A 420 2.38 -6.00 -35.89
CA ASP A 420 2.48 -5.89 -37.34
C ASP A 420 3.25 -7.07 -37.93
N SER A 421 2.72 -7.64 -39.01
CA SER A 421 3.44 -8.60 -39.81
C SER A 421 4.57 -7.90 -40.60
N PRO A 422 5.78 -8.47 -40.67
CA PRO A 422 6.88 -7.89 -41.44
C PRO A 422 6.50 -7.56 -42.89
N ILE A 423 6.93 -6.40 -43.39
CA ILE A 423 6.75 -6.08 -44.80
C ILE A 423 7.83 -6.82 -45.60
N ILE A 424 7.40 -7.74 -46.47
CA ILE A 424 8.28 -8.47 -47.38
C ILE A 424 8.00 -7.98 -48.80
N LYS A 425 8.99 -7.36 -49.44
CA LYS A 425 8.86 -6.79 -50.80
C LYS A 425 8.32 -7.83 -51.79
N GLY A 426 7.28 -7.47 -52.53
CA GLY A 426 6.63 -8.31 -53.53
C GLY A 426 5.68 -9.37 -52.97
N TYR A 427 5.40 -9.33 -51.66
CA TYR A 427 4.46 -10.25 -51.01
C TYR A 427 3.47 -9.50 -50.11
N THR A 428 2.24 -10.01 -50.05
CA THR A 428 1.21 -9.56 -49.13
C THR A 428 0.97 -10.61 -48.05
N ALA A 429 1.06 -10.20 -46.78
CA ALA A 429 0.72 -11.03 -45.64
C ALA A 429 -0.79 -11.32 -45.56
N SER A 430 -1.18 -12.57 -45.28
CA SER A 430 -2.58 -12.96 -45.08
C SER A 430 -3.23 -12.30 -43.86
N ILE A 431 -2.43 -11.98 -42.84
CA ILE A 431 -2.82 -11.22 -41.65
C ILE A 431 -1.82 -10.08 -41.52
N LYS A 432 -2.24 -8.84 -41.81
CA LYS A 432 -1.34 -7.68 -41.77
C LYS A 432 -0.99 -7.27 -40.35
N VAL A 433 -1.97 -7.35 -39.45
CA VAL A 433 -1.83 -7.01 -38.03
C VAL A 433 -2.50 -8.12 -37.23
N ILE A 434 -1.75 -8.73 -36.32
CA ILE A 434 -2.28 -9.64 -35.31
C ILE A 434 -2.91 -8.75 -34.23
N PRO A 435 -4.23 -8.84 -33.98
CA PRO A 435 -4.92 -7.92 -33.09
C PRO A 435 -4.48 -8.07 -31.62
N GLU A 436 -4.69 -7.02 -30.83
CA GLU A 436 -4.59 -7.11 -29.37
C GLU A 436 -5.54 -8.20 -28.84
N THR A 437 -5.11 -8.95 -27.82
CA THR A 437 -5.98 -9.93 -27.17
C THR A 437 -6.97 -9.26 -26.21
N THR A 438 -8.11 -9.93 -25.99
CA THR A 438 -8.88 -9.68 -24.76
C THR A 438 -8.04 -9.98 -23.52
N THR A 439 -8.46 -9.46 -22.36
CA THR A 439 -7.81 -9.76 -21.07
C THR A 439 -7.70 -11.28 -20.88
N LEU A 440 -6.48 -11.74 -20.67
CA LEU A 440 -6.11 -13.11 -20.38
C LEU A 440 -6.11 -13.33 -18.87
N SER A 441 -6.32 -14.58 -18.51
CA SER A 441 -6.30 -15.10 -17.14
C SER A 441 -5.28 -16.24 -17.04
N TYR A 442 -4.97 -16.65 -15.82
CA TYR A 442 -4.02 -17.75 -15.57
C TYR A 442 -4.44 -19.07 -16.23
N ASP A 443 -5.74 -19.31 -16.47
CA ASP A 443 -6.29 -20.51 -17.09
C ASP A 443 -6.48 -20.39 -18.61
N SER A 444 -6.08 -19.25 -19.21
CA SER A 444 -6.05 -19.08 -20.66
C SER A 444 -5.11 -20.10 -21.32
N THR A 445 -5.36 -20.41 -22.60
CA THR A 445 -4.50 -21.27 -23.42
C THR A 445 -3.53 -20.44 -24.25
N ASP A 446 -2.42 -21.06 -24.64
CA ASP A 446 -1.50 -20.45 -25.61
C ASP A 446 -2.21 -20.13 -26.93
N GLN A 447 -1.78 -19.06 -27.58
CA GLN A 447 -2.28 -18.61 -28.87
C GLN A 447 -1.24 -18.86 -29.96
N VAL A 448 -1.70 -19.36 -31.11
CA VAL A 448 -0.84 -19.60 -32.26
C VAL A 448 -1.48 -18.98 -33.51
N TYR A 449 -0.73 -18.13 -34.20
CA TYR A 449 -1.09 -17.53 -35.48
C TYR A 449 -0.12 -17.99 -36.56
N THR A 450 -0.62 -18.24 -37.76
CA THR A 450 0.22 -18.51 -38.93
C THR A 450 -0.11 -17.50 -40.02
N VAL A 451 0.86 -16.64 -40.34
CA VAL A 451 0.79 -15.63 -41.39
C VAL A 451 1.44 -16.18 -42.65
N THR A 452 0.66 -16.27 -43.73
CA THR A 452 1.15 -16.73 -45.02
C THR A 452 1.38 -15.55 -45.96
N TYR A 453 2.56 -15.45 -46.55
CA TYR A 453 2.92 -14.43 -47.53
C TYR A 453 2.61 -14.92 -48.94
N VAL A 454 1.69 -14.21 -49.60
CA VAL A 454 1.26 -14.49 -50.97
C VAL A 454 1.99 -13.52 -51.91
N PRO A 455 2.64 -13.99 -52.98
CA PRO A 455 3.30 -13.10 -53.93
C PRO A 455 2.28 -12.18 -54.61
N ASN A 456 2.65 -10.90 -54.74
CA ASN A 456 1.83 -9.86 -55.35
C ASN A 456 1.62 -10.14 -56.84
N ASP A 457 0.51 -9.64 -57.37
CA ASP A 457 0.31 -9.56 -58.82
C ASP A 457 1.06 -8.34 -59.36
N GLU A 458 1.90 -8.59 -60.34
CA GLU A 458 2.78 -7.60 -60.98
C GLU A 458 2.33 -7.36 -62.41
N GLU A 459 2.50 -6.12 -62.87
CA GLU A 459 2.16 -5.69 -64.23
C GLU A 459 3.39 -5.15 -64.96
N VAL A 460 3.56 -5.56 -66.22
CA VAL A 460 4.56 -4.99 -67.12
C VAL A 460 3.87 -4.43 -68.35
N LYS A 461 4.29 -3.22 -68.74
CA LYS A 461 3.83 -2.54 -69.96
C LYS A 461 4.89 -2.60 -71.04
N ILE A 462 4.47 -2.91 -72.26
CA ILE A 462 5.32 -2.97 -73.44
C ILE A 462 4.78 -1.96 -74.46
N ASN A 463 5.58 -0.93 -74.71
CA ASN A 463 5.25 0.19 -75.58
C ASN A 463 5.86 0.00 -76.97
N PHE A 464 5.02 -0.11 -77.98
CA PHE A 464 5.46 -0.17 -79.37
C PHE A 464 5.44 1.23 -79.97
N VAL A 465 6.59 1.72 -80.40
CA VAL A 465 6.77 3.12 -80.82
C VAL A 465 7.32 3.18 -82.24
N ASP A 466 6.76 4.04 -83.06
CA ASP A 466 7.36 4.42 -84.34
C ASP A 466 8.59 5.30 -84.09
N SER A 467 9.76 4.78 -84.45
CA SER A 467 11.07 5.40 -84.30
C SER A 467 11.22 6.72 -85.08
N ILE A 468 10.49 6.92 -86.18
CA ILE A 468 10.59 8.14 -87.00
C ILE A 468 9.71 9.24 -86.45
N SER A 469 8.44 8.94 -86.17
CA SER A 469 7.46 9.94 -85.72
C SER A 469 7.44 10.15 -84.20
N GLY A 470 8.03 9.21 -83.43
CA GLY A 470 7.94 9.17 -81.97
C GLY A 470 6.55 8.78 -81.45
N LYS A 471 5.63 8.38 -82.34
CA LYS A 471 4.24 8.06 -81.99
C LYS A 471 4.14 6.67 -81.37
N SER A 472 3.46 6.56 -80.23
CA SER A 472 3.04 5.26 -79.68
C SER A 472 2.00 4.61 -80.60
N LEU A 473 2.29 3.39 -81.05
CA LEU A 473 1.43 2.61 -81.94
C LEU A 473 0.37 1.87 -81.13
N PHE A 474 0.80 1.11 -80.12
CA PHE A 474 -0.05 0.50 -79.10
C PHE A 474 0.78 0.12 -77.88
N GLU A 475 0.09 -0.12 -76.77
CA GLU A 475 0.65 -0.63 -75.51
C GLU A 475 0.09 -2.04 -75.27
N LYS A 476 0.92 -2.95 -74.76
CA LYS A 476 0.52 -4.28 -74.33
C LYS A 476 0.86 -4.46 -72.86
N THR A 477 -0.11 -4.93 -72.09
CA THR A 477 0.03 -5.25 -70.68
C THR A 477 0.13 -6.75 -70.48
N ILE A 478 1.09 -7.20 -69.69
CA ILE A 478 1.17 -8.58 -69.20
C ILE A 478 1.25 -8.59 -67.67
N THR A 479 0.63 -9.60 -67.07
CA THR A 479 0.58 -9.76 -65.61
C THR A 479 1.20 -11.08 -65.18
N GLY A 480 1.78 -11.12 -63.98
CA GLY A 480 2.28 -12.36 -63.38
C GLY A 480 2.57 -12.19 -61.90
N LYS A 481 2.96 -13.28 -61.22
CA LYS A 481 3.27 -13.21 -59.78
C LYS A 481 4.69 -12.69 -59.55
N TYR A 482 4.90 -11.92 -58.49
CA TYR A 482 6.23 -11.46 -58.09
C TYR A 482 7.24 -12.61 -58.01
N GLY A 483 8.43 -12.39 -58.55
CA GLY A 483 9.52 -13.37 -58.66
C GLY A 483 9.37 -14.38 -59.80
N THR A 484 8.28 -14.35 -60.59
CA THR A 484 8.10 -15.22 -61.76
C THR A 484 8.59 -14.57 -63.04
N VAL A 485 8.93 -15.39 -64.04
CA VAL A 485 9.37 -14.92 -65.37
C VAL A 485 8.26 -15.16 -66.38
N ALA A 486 7.83 -14.11 -67.06
CA ALA A 486 6.92 -14.18 -68.19
C ALA A 486 7.66 -14.69 -69.44
N ASN A 487 7.11 -15.73 -70.06
CA ASN A 487 7.57 -16.19 -71.38
C ASN A 487 6.90 -15.36 -72.50
N TYR A 488 7.17 -14.06 -72.53
CA TYR A 488 6.60 -13.15 -73.52
C TYR A 488 7.25 -13.36 -74.90
N GLN A 489 6.43 -13.62 -75.92
CA GLN A 489 6.89 -13.86 -77.29
C GLN A 489 6.70 -12.60 -78.14
N LEU A 490 7.78 -11.86 -78.38
CA LEU A 490 7.76 -10.60 -79.16
C LEU A 490 7.48 -10.83 -80.65
N ASP A 491 7.82 -12.00 -81.18
CA ASP A 491 7.74 -12.32 -82.61
C ASP A 491 6.32 -12.20 -83.19
N ASP A 492 5.30 -12.54 -82.41
CA ASP A 492 3.92 -12.50 -82.89
C ASP A 492 3.40 -11.06 -83.01
N ASP A 493 3.77 -10.18 -82.07
CA ASP A 493 3.44 -8.76 -82.14
C ASP A 493 4.22 -8.08 -83.29
N LEU A 494 5.47 -8.47 -83.54
CA LEU A 494 6.25 -7.99 -84.69
C LEU A 494 5.73 -8.47 -86.04
N LYS A 495 5.18 -9.69 -86.15
CA LYS A 495 4.51 -10.16 -87.37
C LYS A 495 3.28 -9.31 -87.69
N ALA A 496 2.46 -9.00 -86.68
CA ALA A 496 1.29 -8.16 -86.84
C ALA A 496 1.66 -6.72 -87.28
N LEU A 497 2.68 -6.12 -86.65
CA LEU A 497 3.23 -4.82 -87.08
C LEU A 497 3.87 -4.87 -88.48
N GLY A 498 4.48 -6.01 -88.83
CA GLY A 498 5.02 -6.29 -90.16
C GLY A 498 3.98 -6.25 -91.29
N GLN A 499 2.77 -6.73 -91.01
CA GLN A 499 1.63 -6.64 -91.94
C GLN A 499 1.10 -5.20 -92.08
N GLN A 500 1.26 -4.38 -91.03
CA GLN A 500 0.95 -2.94 -91.05
C GLN A 500 2.08 -2.09 -91.64
N GLY A 501 3.11 -2.72 -92.18
CA GLY A 501 4.20 -2.05 -92.89
C GLY A 501 5.33 -1.55 -91.98
N TYR A 502 5.52 -2.09 -90.78
CA TYR A 502 6.65 -1.74 -89.90
C TYR A 502 7.72 -2.86 -89.84
N THR A 503 8.97 -2.54 -89.49
CA THR A 503 10.03 -3.50 -89.14
C THR A 503 10.65 -3.16 -87.79
N LEU A 504 11.08 -4.18 -87.04
CA LEU A 504 11.82 -3.96 -85.78
C LEU A 504 13.08 -3.14 -86.04
N GLU A 505 13.27 -2.10 -85.26
CA GLU A 505 14.53 -1.36 -85.18
C GLU A 505 15.30 -1.79 -83.93
N SER A 506 14.66 -1.72 -82.75
CA SER A 506 15.27 -2.11 -81.48
C SER A 506 14.22 -2.50 -80.44
N SER A 507 14.62 -3.30 -79.46
CA SER A 507 13.81 -3.69 -78.30
C SER A 507 14.69 -3.69 -77.06
N ASP A 508 14.17 -3.20 -75.95
CA ASP A 508 14.80 -3.29 -74.63
C ASP A 508 14.27 -4.47 -73.79
N ILE A 509 13.40 -5.32 -74.35
CA ILE A 509 12.91 -6.54 -73.70
C ILE A 509 14.07 -7.55 -73.53
N PRO A 510 14.32 -8.10 -72.33
CA PRO A 510 15.37 -9.08 -72.12
C PRO A 510 15.12 -10.39 -72.86
N VAL A 511 16.18 -10.94 -73.47
CA VAL A 511 16.12 -12.24 -74.17
C VAL A 511 15.88 -13.44 -73.24
N THR A 512 16.06 -13.26 -71.93
CA THR A 512 15.81 -14.27 -70.88
C THR A 512 14.35 -14.32 -70.43
N GLY A 513 13.48 -13.49 -70.99
CA GLY A 513 12.11 -13.28 -70.53
C GLY A 513 11.99 -12.13 -69.54
N ILE A 514 10.75 -11.72 -69.27
CA ILE A 514 10.43 -10.57 -68.42
C ILE A 514 10.24 -11.06 -66.98
N LEU A 515 11.13 -10.67 -66.07
CA LEU A 515 11.03 -10.99 -64.64
C LEU A 515 10.12 -9.97 -63.93
N PHE A 516 9.07 -10.45 -63.27
CA PHE A 516 8.20 -9.64 -62.42
C PHE A 516 8.87 -9.36 -61.08
N ASN A 517 9.70 -8.30 -60.97
CA ASN A 517 10.46 -7.99 -59.75
C ASN A 517 10.31 -6.54 -59.24
N ARG A 518 9.34 -5.80 -59.78
CA ARG A 518 9.12 -4.37 -59.51
C ARG A 518 7.85 -4.15 -58.70
N ASP A 519 7.93 -4.47 -57.41
CA ASP A 519 6.85 -4.21 -56.45
C ASP A 519 6.48 -2.71 -56.44
N ASP A 520 5.18 -2.42 -56.56
CA ASP A 520 4.57 -1.07 -56.63
C ASP A 520 5.07 -0.15 -57.76
N GLU A 521 5.82 -0.68 -58.74
CA GLU A 521 6.33 0.05 -59.90
C GLU A 521 5.98 -0.67 -61.21
N ILE A 522 5.25 0.00 -62.11
CA ILE A 522 4.97 -0.61 -63.42
C ILE A 522 6.24 -0.61 -64.26
N GLN A 523 6.84 -1.79 -64.42
CA GLN A 523 7.99 -1.97 -65.29
C GLN A 523 7.57 -1.73 -66.75
N THR A 524 8.35 -0.94 -67.48
CA THR A 524 8.05 -0.59 -68.86
C THR A 524 9.20 -0.99 -69.78
N TYR A 525 8.86 -1.60 -70.91
CA TYR A 525 9.76 -1.90 -72.01
C TYR A 525 9.28 -1.19 -73.28
N THR A 526 10.21 -0.76 -74.12
CA THR A 526 9.96 -0.12 -75.40
C THR A 526 10.49 -0.95 -76.57
N VAL A 527 9.59 -1.25 -77.50
CA VAL A 527 9.92 -1.84 -78.80
C VAL A 527 9.78 -0.75 -79.85
N LYS A 528 10.90 -0.37 -80.46
CA LYS A 528 10.92 0.61 -81.54
C LYS A 528 10.84 -0.10 -82.88
N VAL A 529 9.91 0.37 -83.71
CA VAL A 529 9.72 -0.13 -85.07
C VAL A 529 9.79 1.04 -86.07
N VAL A 530 10.11 0.75 -87.32
CA VAL A 530 10.28 1.74 -88.40
C VAL A 530 9.37 1.38 -89.59
N PRO A 531 8.66 2.33 -90.22
CA PRO A 531 7.89 2.08 -91.44
C PRO A 531 8.77 1.57 -92.60
N LYS A 532 8.33 0.51 -93.27
CA LYS A 532 8.89 0.04 -94.54
C LYS A 532 8.57 1.08 -95.62
N LEU A 533 9.59 1.75 -96.15
CA LEU A 533 9.45 2.64 -97.31
C LEU A 533 8.93 1.84 -98.52
N MET A 534 7.76 2.22 -99.06
CA MET A 534 7.28 1.72 -100.35
C MET A 534 7.99 2.47 -101.49
N ASN A 535 8.77 1.75 -102.29
CA ASN A 535 9.41 2.27 -103.50
C ASN A 535 8.35 2.61 -104.57
N ALA A 536 8.33 3.87 -105.03
CA ALA A 536 7.74 4.26 -106.31
C ALA A 536 8.88 4.57 -107.31
N ASN A 537 8.86 3.86 -108.44
CA ASN A 537 9.82 3.94 -109.54
C ASN A 537 9.60 5.21 -110.39
N SER A 538 10.68 5.97 -110.68
CA SER A 538 10.95 6.48 -112.04
C SER A 538 12.42 6.91 -112.22
N THR A 539 12.92 6.61 -113.41
CA THR A 539 14.15 6.97 -114.14
C THR A 539 14.41 8.49 -114.15
N ASP A 540 15.63 9.06 -114.18
CA ASP A 540 16.69 8.92 -115.18
C ASP A 540 17.97 9.69 -114.73
N THR A 541 19.05 9.45 -115.46
CA THR A 541 20.48 9.77 -115.35
C THR A 541 20.97 11.21 -115.11
N LEU A 542 22.14 11.27 -114.44
CA LEU A 542 23.33 12.18 -114.56
C LEU A 542 23.05 13.69 -114.75
N VAL A 543 23.61 14.60 -113.93
CA VAL A 543 24.99 15.11 -114.04
C VAL A 543 25.27 16.04 -112.85
N ASN A 544 26.48 15.94 -112.30
CA ASN A 544 27.09 16.87 -111.34
C ASN A 544 26.99 18.34 -111.79
N ASN A 545 26.46 19.23 -110.95
CA ASN A 545 26.99 20.59 -110.77
C ASN A 545 26.42 21.30 -109.53
N THR A 546 27.33 21.87 -108.74
CA THR A 546 27.15 22.44 -107.40
C THR A 546 26.79 23.93 -107.47
N PHE A 547 25.75 24.39 -106.77
CA PHE A 547 25.46 25.83 -106.58
C PHE A 547 24.98 26.14 -105.14
N PHE A 548 25.36 27.32 -104.62
CA PHE A 548 25.45 27.66 -103.18
C PHE A 548 24.55 28.86 -102.78
N LEU A 549 23.97 28.81 -101.57
CA LEU A 549 23.30 29.94 -100.89
C LEU A 549 24.34 30.88 -100.23
N LYS A 550 24.03 32.18 -100.05
CA LYS A 550 24.99 33.16 -99.52
C LYS A 550 24.68 33.67 -98.09
N LYS A 551 23.48 34.20 -97.76
CA LYS A 551 23.22 34.88 -96.46
C LYS A 551 21.75 34.83 -95.97
N VAL A 552 21.54 34.99 -94.65
CA VAL A 552 20.25 35.32 -94.00
C VAL A 552 20.31 36.76 -93.48
N GLU A 553 19.25 37.55 -93.68
CA GLU A 553 19.15 38.96 -93.24
C GLU A 553 17.97 39.16 -92.28
N PHE A 554 18.23 39.76 -91.11
CA PHE A 554 17.20 40.15 -90.14
C PHE A 554 16.83 41.62 -90.32
N ILE A 555 15.55 41.91 -90.52
CA ILE A 555 15.07 43.24 -90.91
C ILE A 555 14.09 43.77 -89.86
N ASP A 556 14.31 45.00 -89.40
CA ASP A 556 13.36 45.71 -88.51
C ASP A 556 12.11 46.07 -89.31
N GLU A 557 10.96 45.53 -88.91
CA GLU A 557 9.68 45.72 -89.60
C GLU A 557 9.23 47.18 -89.69
N SER A 558 9.63 48.01 -88.71
CA SER A 558 9.21 49.42 -88.66
C SER A 558 10.02 50.34 -89.57
N THR A 559 11.24 49.94 -89.93
CA THR A 559 12.18 50.78 -90.71
C THR A 559 12.68 50.14 -91.99
N ASN A 560 12.44 48.84 -92.19
CA ASN A 560 12.88 48.03 -93.31
C ASN A 560 14.41 47.99 -93.52
N GLN A 561 15.18 48.27 -92.47
CA GLN A 561 16.65 48.18 -92.49
C GLN A 561 17.15 46.81 -92.01
N VAL A 562 18.25 46.33 -92.62
CA VAL A 562 18.94 45.11 -92.17
C VAL A 562 19.68 45.40 -90.87
N ILE A 563 19.26 44.73 -89.79
CA ILE A 563 19.82 44.88 -88.44
C ILE A 563 21.00 43.93 -88.21
N LYS A 564 20.99 42.78 -88.88
CA LYS A 564 22.07 41.80 -88.88
C LYS A 564 21.98 40.90 -90.10
N SER A 565 23.12 40.55 -90.67
CA SER A 565 23.23 39.49 -91.68
C SER A 565 24.25 38.45 -91.22
N ASP A 566 23.94 37.18 -91.46
CA ASP A 566 24.84 36.06 -91.20
C ASP A 566 24.97 35.21 -92.48
N GLU A 567 26.19 34.77 -92.79
CA GLU A 567 26.44 33.89 -93.95
C GLU A 567 26.18 32.43 -93.56
N LEU A 568 25.50 31.67 -94.42
CA LEU A 568 25.22 30.25 -94.17
C LEU A 568 26.41 29.39 -94.64
N SER A 569 27.01 28.63 -93.72
CA SER A 569 28.09 27.68 -94.05
C SER A 569 27.58 26.46 -94.84
N ARG A 570 28.39 25.95 -95.77
CA ARG A 570 28.05 24.98 -96.83
C ARG A 570 27.70 23.53 -96.39
N GLN A 571 27.26 23.26 -95.16
CA GLN A 571 26.86 21.91 -94.72
C GLN A 571 25.47 21.86 -94.07
N GLN A 572 24.78 20.73 -94.30
CA GLN A 572 23.32 20.48 -94.24
C GLN A 572 22.52 21.07 -93.04
N ASN A 573 21.49 21.84 -93.40
CA ASN A 573 20.12 21.86 -92.87
C ASN A 573 19.81 22.26 -91.41
N PHE A 574 20.61 23.10 -90.74
CA PHE A 574 20.14 23.69 -89.48
C PHE A 574 20.66 25.10 -89.23
N TYR A 575 19.75 26.07 -89.12
CA TYR A 575 20.03 27.42 -88.61
C TYR A 575 19.36 27.58 -87.24
N PRO A 576 20.11 27.63 -86.13
CA PRO A 576 19.54 27.58 -84.78
C PRO A 576 18.92 28.94 -84.40
N ILE A 577 17.64 29.13 -84.76
CA ILE A 577 16.89 30.37 -84.46
C ILE A 577 16.90 30.70 -82.96
N LYS A 578 16.84 29.72 -82.05
CA LYS A 578 16.87 29.95 -80.60
C LYS A 578 18.13 30.69 -80.11
N THR A 579 19.28 30.47 -80.75
CA THR A 579 20.54 31.14 -80.37
C THR A 579 20.58 32.59 -80.87
N VAL A 580 19.99 32.86 -82.04
CA VAL A 580 19.92 34.21 -82.61
C VAL A 580 18.81 35.05 -81.96
N THR A 581 17.69 34.44 -81.57
CA THR A 581 16.61 35.09 -80.81
C THR A 581 17.12 35.60 -79.45
N ALA A 582 17.98 34.85 -78.76
CA ALA A 582 18.59 35.30 -77.50
C ALA A 582 19.54 36.52 -77.68
N VAL A 583 20.28 36.58 -78.79
CA VAL A 583 21.17 37.71 -79.12
C VAL A 583 20.38 38.95 -79.57
N LEU A 584 19.28 38.76 -80.31
CA LEU A 584 18.41 39.85 -80.74
C LEU A 584 17.57 40.41 -79.56
N ALA A 585 17.12 39.55 -78.64
CA ALA A 585 16.44 39.96 -77.42
C ALA A 585 17.33 40.85 -76.52
N GLN A 586 18.63 40.55 -76.41
CA GLN A 586 19.60 41.41 -75.71
C GLN A 586 19.77 42.80 -76.36
N ARG A 587 19.43 42.96 -77.64
CA ARG A 587 19.47 44.24 -78.38
C ARG A 587 18.09 44.93 -78.46
N GLY A 588 17.09 44.41 -77.74
CA GLY A 588 15.74 44.97 -77.68
C GLY A 588 14.86 44.63 -78.88
N TYR A 589 15.13 43.53 -79.57
CA TYR A 589 14.35 43.06 -80.73
C TYR A 589 13.74 41.68 -80.46
N VAL A 590 12.50 41.48 -80.91
CA VAL A 590 11.78 40.19 -80.92
C VAL A 590 11.60 39.73 -82.36
N VAL A 591 11.83 38.44 -82.62
CA VAL A 591 11.62 37.84 -83.96
C VAL A 591 10.15 37.49 -84.11
N ASN A 592 9.51 37.99 -85.16
CA ASN A 592 8.05 37.94 -85.32
C ASN A 592 7.52 36.69 -86.04
N SER A 593 8.32 35.62 -86.20
CA SER A 593 7.90 34.44 -86.97
C SER A 593 8.26 33.08 -86.36
N THR A 594 7.41 32.10 -86.66
CA THR A 594 7.45 30.67 -86.27
C THR A 594 8.15 29.78 -87.31
N TRP A 595 9.18 30.27 -88.00
CA TRP A 595 9.81 29.52 -89.09
C TRP A 595 10.73 28.39 -88.60
N ASN A 596 10.36 27.14 -88.89
CA ASN A 596 11.17 25.92 -88.74
C ASN A 596 11.65 25.41 -90.12
N GLY A 597 12.63 26.07 -90.74
CA GLY A 597 13.68 25.37 -91.47
C GLY A 597 13.39 24.49 -92.70
N THR A 598 12.24 24.54 -93.39
CA THR A 598 12.03 23.79 -94.65
C THR A 598 11.54 24.67 -95.81
N TYR A 599 12.15 24.54 -97.00
CA TYR A 599 11.77 25.22 -98.25
C TYR A 599 11.61 24.22 -99.41
N SER A 600 10.65 24.46 -100.31
CA SER A 600 10.42 23.72 -101.56
C SER A 600 10.90 24.53 -102.78
N TYR A 601 11.48 23.86 -103.79
CA TYR A 601 12.03 24.51 -104.98
C TYR A 601 10.96 24.70 -106.07
N GLN A 602 10.61 25.95 -106.38
CA GLN A 602 10.14 26.35 -107.71
C GLN A 602 10.64 27.77 -108.03
N ASN A 603 11.25 27.90 -109.22
CA ASN A 603 11.46 29.13 -110.00
C ASN A 603 12.67 30.07 -109.69
N THR A 604 13.73 29.83 -110.47
CA THR A 604 14.55 30.74 -111.31
C THR A 604 15.00 32.16 -110.90
N GLU A 605 14.90 32.63 -109.66
CA GLU A 605 15.63 33.86 -109.25
C GLU A 605 16.32 33.75 -107.89
N GLN A 606 17.50 34.38 -107.77
CA GLN A 606 18.29 34.46 -106.54
C GLN A 606 17.50 35.18 -105.43
N ALA A 607 17.35 34.60 -104.24
CA ALA A 607 16.72 35.29 -103.10
C ALA A 607 17.50 35.14 -101.78
N ASN A 608 17.77 36.27 -101.12
CA ASN A 608 18.16 36.30 -99.70
C ASN A 608 16.96 35.90 -98.84
N VAL A 609 17.18 35.14 -97.76
CA VAL A 609 16.12 34.88 -96.77
C VAL A 609 16.03 36.07 -95.81
N LYS A 610 14.87 36.73 -95.79
CA LYS A 610 14.58 37.88 -94.92
C LYS A 610 13.71 37.44 -93.74
N VAL A 611 14.16 37.71 -92.53
CA VAL A 611 13.44 37.40 -91.28
C VAL A 611 13.06 38.70 -90.58
N ALA A 612 11.78 38.87 -90.27
CA ALA A 612 11.23 40.10 -89.76
C ALA A 612 11.31 40.17 -88.21
N VAL A 613 11.73 41.31 -87.67
CA VAL A 613 11.89 41.54 -86.23
C VAL A 613 11.27 42.88 -85.80
N THR A 614 10.75 42.96 -84.57
CA THR A 614 10.19 44.20 -83.99
C THR A 614 10.97 44.65 -82.77
N LYS A 615 11.23 45.96 -82.68
CA LYS A 615 11.88 46.59 -81.52
C LYS A 615 10.90 46.75 -80.36
N THR A 616 11.20 46.18 -79.19
CA THR A 616 10.35 46.30 -78.00
C THR A 616 10.74 47.55 -77.20
N PRO A 617 9.80 48.44 -76.82
CA PRO A 617 10.09 49.53 -75.90
C PRO A 617 10.17 48.98 -74.47
N MET A 618 11.37 48.77 -73.94
CA MET A 618 11.54 48.46 -72.52
C MET A 618 11.37 49.71 -71.65
N ILE A 619 10.54 49.60 -70.62
CA ILE A 619 10.29 50.61 -69.58
C ILE A 619 11.46 50.56 -68.58
N GLU A 620 12.00 51.70 -68.17
CA GLU A 620 13.27 51.80 -67.40
C GLU A 620 13.25 51.15 -65.99
N GLU A 621 12.08 50.73 -65.51
CA GLU A 621 11.95 50.02 -64.23
C GLU A 621 12.53 48.58 -64.29
N GLU A 622 12.43 47.90 -65.44
CA GLU A 622 12.88 46.51 -65.62
C GLU A 622 14.40 46.39 -65.85
N LYS A 623 15.02 47.40 -66.48
CA LYS A 623 16.49 47.46 -66.61
C LYS A 623 17.19 47.68 -65.27
N ARG A 624 16.53 48.35 -64.31
CA ARG A 624 17.05 48.60 -62.95
C ARG A 624 17.05 47.33 -62.09
N LEU A 625 16.02 46.48 -62.22
CA LEU A 625 15.88 45.25 -61.44
C LEU A 625 16.84 44.13 -61.91
N LEU A 626 17.05 43.98 -63.22
CA LEU A 626 17.95 42.96 -63.76
C LEU A 626 19.44 43.26 -63.48
N LYS A 627 19.82 44.54 -63.47
CA LYS A 627 21.21 44.98 -63.18
C LYS A 627 21.59 44.82 -61.70
N ASN A 628 20.61 44.85 -60.79
CA ASN A 628 20.83 44.63 -59.35
C ASN A 628 20.91 43.13 -58.99
N PHE A 629 20.18 42.26 -59.70
CA PHE A 629 20.22 40.82 -59.45
C PHE A 629 21.54 40.18 -59.91
N LEU A 630 22.08 40.60 -61.06
CA LEU A 630 23.31 40.05 -61.64
C LEU A 630 24.61 40.53 -60.96
N ASN A 631 24.55 41.63 -60.19
CA ASN A 631 25.70 42.19 -59.47
C ASN A 631 25.75 41.83 -57.98
N SER A 632 24.86 40.95 -57.49
CA SER A 632 24.89 40.53 -56.08
C SER A 632 26.04 39.55 -55.83
N LYS A 633 26.82 39.79 -54.77
CA LYS A 633 27.94 38.93 -54.33
C LYS A 633 27.54 37.45 -54.07
N GLU A 634 26.25 37.17 -53.90
CA GLU A 634 25.73 35.82 -53.65
C GLU A 634 25.74 34.93 -54.90
N TYR A 635 25.54 35.47 -56.10
CA TYR A 635 25.50 34.65 -57.33
C TYR A 635 26.89 34.12 -57.73
N GLU A 636 27.94 34.94 -57.62
CA GLU A 636 29.32 34.50 -57.88
C GLU A 636 29.84 33.49 -56.84
N THR A 637 29.38 33.58 -55.59
CA THR A 637 29.81 32.68 -54.50
C THR A 637 29.18 31.30 -54.65
N ASN A 638 27.89 31.23 -55.00
CA ASN A 638 27.18 29.96 -55.18
C ASN A 638 27.66 29.19 -56.42
N ASN A 639 28.01 29.88 -57.51
CA ASN A 639 28.50 29.22 -58.72
C ASN A 639 29.93 28.65 -58.55
N LYS A 640 30.80 29.32 -57.76
CA LYS A 640 32.15 28.80 -57.44
C LYS A 640 32.09 27.60 -56.48
N ALA A 641 31.20 27.61 -55.48
CA ALA A 641 31.01 26.49 -54.57
C ALA A 641 30.53 25.21 -55.29
N MET A 642 29.60 25.36 -56.24
CA MET A 642 29.06 24.24 -57.02
C MET A 642 30.08 23.61 -57.97
N VAL A 643 30.97 24.41 -58.57
CA VAL A 643 32.06 23.93 -59.43
C VAL A 643 33.14 23.20 -58.62
N GLN A 644 33.41 23.64 -57.40
CA GLN A 644 34.42 23.03 -56.52
C GLN A 644 33.93 21.71 -55.89
N GLN A 645 32.63 21.61 -55.57
CA GLN A 645 31.99 20.39 -55.09
C GLN A 645 31.95 19.28 -56.16
N ASN A 646 31.69 19.65 -57.42
CA ASN A 646 31.75 18.71 -58.56
C ASN A 646 33.17 18.27 -58.94
N LYS A 647 34.19 19.08 -58.62
CA LYS A 647 35.61 18.74 -58.81
C LYS A 647 36.11 17.74 -57.76
N LEU A 648 35.66 17.89 -56.51
CA LEU A 648 35.96 16.96 -55.41
C LEU A 648 35.25 15.61 -55.59
N LEU A 649 33.97 15.60 -56.02
CA LEU A 649 33.27 14.35 -56.34
C LEU A 649 33.92 13.57 -57.48
N LYS A 650 34.51 14.23 -58.49
CA LYS A 650 35.24 13.54 -59.59
C LYS A 650 36.60 12.98 -59.17
N GLN A 651 37.24 13.56 -58.14
CA GLN A 651 38.51 13.03 -57.60
C GLN A 651 38.31 11.82 -56.69
N SER A 652 37.15 11.68 -56.04
CA SER A 652 36.84 10.56 -55.13
C SER A 652 36.49 9.23 -55.84
N PHE A 653 36.25 9.23 -57.15
CA PHE A 653 35.77 8.03 -57.88
C PHE A 653 36.66 7.60 -59.06
N THR A 654 37.93 8.00 -59.10
CA THR A 654 38.87 7.58 -60.16
C THR A 654 40.17 6.98 -59.62
N THR A 655 40.06 5.82 -58.97
CA THR A 655 41.15 4.81 -58.94
C THR A 655 40.55 3.41 -58.74
N PRO A 656 40.89 2.41 -59.59
CA PRO A 656 40.45 1.04 -59.42
C PRO A 656 41.50 0.25 -58.63
N SER A 657 41.21 -0.14 -57.39
CA SER A 657 41.63 -1.42 -56.79
C SER A 657 41.42 -1.42 -55.26
N ASN A 658 40.91 -2.56 -54.81
CA ASN A 658 40.96 -3.14 -53.48
C ASN A 658 39.90 -2.72 -52.45
N GLU A 659 39.22 -3.78 -52.00
CA GLU A 659 38.26 -3.93 -50.90
C GLU A 659 38.49 -2.96 -49.72
N ALA A 660 37.43 -2.25 -49.32
CA ALA A 660 37.35 -1.57 -48.03
C ALA A 660 36.41 -2.36 -47.11
N ASP A 661 37.03 -3.13 -46.21
CA ASP A 661 36.42 -3.86 -45.10
C ASP A 661 35.84 -2.88 -44.07
N VAL A 662 34.54 -2.98 -43.81
CA VAL A 662 33.73 -2.09 -42.96
C VAL A 662 33.87 -2.40 -41.45
N ASN A 663 34.73 -3.34 -41.04
CA ASN A 663 34.76 -3.83 -39.66
C ASN A 663 35.81 -3.21 -38.72
N ARG A 664 36.40 -2.05 -39.02
CA ARG A 664 37.26 -1.35 -38.04
C ARG A 664 37.15 0.17 -38.10
N VAL A 665 36.19 0.74 -37.38
CA VAL A 665 36.32 2.11 -36.85
C VAL A 665 35.90 2.12 -35.38
N TYR A 666 36.91 2.15 -34.51
CA TYR A 666 36.77 2.44 -33.08
C TYR A 666 36.68 3.96 -32.89
N PHE A 667 35.65 4.42 -32.16
CA PHE A 667 35.57 5.79 -31.66
C PHE A 667 36.20 5.90 -30.26
N PRO A 668 37.17 6.80 -30.02
CA PRO A 668 37.42 7.35 -28.70
C PRO A 668 36.73 8.71 -28.53
N LYS A 669 36.11 8.89 -27.36
CA LYS A 669 35.45 10.12 -26.89
C LYS A 669 36.42 10.96 -26.06
N THR A 670 36.07 12.23 -25.87
CA THR A 670 36.67 13.33 -25.06
C THR A 670 37.59 14.26 -25.87
N GLY A 671 37.46 15.59 -25.87
CA GLY A 671 36.56 16.52 -25.16
C GLY A 671 37.28 17.85 -24.90
N GLY A 672 36.62 18.98 -25.20
CA GLY A 672 36.97 20.34 -24.72
C GLY A 672 37.97 21.12 -25.59
N GLY A 673 37.78 22.39 -25.94
CA GLY A 673 36.78 23.40 -25.58
C GLY A 673 37.35 24.81 -25.84
N ALA A 674 36.45 25.80 -25.91
CA ALA A 674 36.64 27.26 -26.05
C ALA A 674 36.91 27.79 -27.48
N ASP A 675 36.22 28.79 -28.04
CA ASP A 675 35.08 29.62 -27.61
C ASP A 675 34.41 30.19 -28.88
N GLY A 676 33.07 30.29 -28.91
CA GLY A 676 32.35 30.95 -30.00
C GLY A 676 30.87 30.58 -30.13
N THR A 677 30.03 31.29 -29.38
CA THR A 677 28.65 31.74 -29.70
C THR A 677 27.77 30.94 -30.69
N GLN A 678 26.65 30.47 -30.15
CA GLN A 678 25.29 30.48 -30.71
C GLN A 678 24.90 29.56 -31.90
N TYR A 679 23.72 28.94 -31.71
CA TYR A 679 22.80 28.28 -32.64
C TYR A 679 23.03 26.81 -33.07
N GLU A 680 22.25 25.97 -32.39
CA GLU A 680 21.29 25.00 -32.93
C GLU A 680 21.69 24.13 -34.14
N VAL A 681 21.73 22.82 -33.86
CA VAL A 681 21.45 21.75 -34.83
C VAL A 681 19.95 21.79 -35.16
N ALA A 682 19.56 22.84 -35.86
CA ALA A 682 18.32 22.98 -36.61
C ALA A 682 18.70 23.30 -38.06
N LYS A 683 19.43 22.38 -38.72
CA LYS A 683 19.72 22.48 -40.16
C LYS A 683 20.04 21.15 -40.86
N MET A 684 19.43 20.06 -40.37
CA MET A 684 19.24 18.85 -41.16
C MET A 684 17.76 18.41 -41.21
N LEU A 685 16.85 19.27 -40.74
CA LEU A 685 15.40 19.02 -40.68
C LEU A 685 14.55 20.11 -41.37
N ALA A 686 15.13 20.94 -42.24
CA ALA A 686 14.43 22.04 -42.93
C ALA A 686 14.59 22.06 -44.47
N VAL A 687 14.88 20.91 -45.10
CA VAL A 687 14.80 20.76 -46.58
C VAL A 687 13.92 19.57 -47.00
N LEU A 688 13.16 18.97 -46.07
CA LEU A 688 12.16 17.93 -46.39
C LEU A 688 10.74 18.27 -45.94
N SER A 689 10.47 19.51 -45.51
CA SER A 689 9.11 19.96 -45.15
C SER A 689 8.74 21.28 -45.84
N GLN A 690 8.56 21.20 -47.16
CA GLN A 690 7.77 22.08 -48.03
C GLN A 690 7.91 21.45 -49.42
N THR A 691 7.19 20.38 -49.75
CA THR A 691 5.86 20.49 -50.35
C THR A 691 5.17 19.12 -50.28
N VAL A 692 4.36 18.87 -49.25
CA VAL A 692 3.27 17.86 -49.34
C VAL A 692 2.02 18.54 -48.83
N ASN A 693 1.12 18.82 -49.78
CA ASN A 693 -0.22 19.30 -49.54
C ASN A 693 -1.13 18.08 -49.29
N PHE A 694 -2.05 18.20 -48.33
CA PHE A 694 -3.02 17.17 -47.95
C PHE A 694 -3.97 16.81 -49.08
N GLY A 695 -4.40 15.54 -49.12
CA GLY A 695 -5.67 15.17 -49.74
C GLY A 695 -5.90 13.67 -49.94
N GLN A 696 -6.59 13.02 -48.98
CA GLN A 696 -7.49 11.84 -49.08
C GLN A 696 -6.89 10.55 -49.74
N ARG A 697 -6.84 9.37 -49.13
CA ARG A 697 -7.70 8.63 -48.20
C ARG A 697 -6.82 7.68 -47.36
#